data_AF-A0A9Y4NEL3-F1
#
_entry.id   AF-A0A9Y4NEL3-F1
#
_cell.length_a   1.000
_cell.length_b   1.000
_cell.length_c   1.000
_cell.angle_alpha   90.00
_cell.angle_beta   90.00
_cell.angle_gamma   90.00
#
_symmetry.space_group_name_H-M   'P 1'
#
loop_
_entity.id
_entity.type
_entity.pdbx_description
1 polymer ?
#
loop_
_entity_poly.entity_id
_entity_poly.type
_entity_poly.pdbx_seq_one_letter_code
_entity_poly.pdbx_strand_id
1 'polypeptide(L)'
;MAAQCVTKVELTVSCQNLLDKDIGSKSDPLCVLLMSTSDSQWYELERSEKVQNCLNPKFAKKFVVDYYFEMVQKLKFGIYDIDNKTVDLSDDDFLGELECTLGQVVSSKKLTRPLVLKNKSPAGKGTITISAEEIKDNRVANFEMEARKLDNKDFFGKSDPYLEFYKQTATGWQLAHRTEVVKNNLNPTWRPFRIPLQSLCGGDMDKPIKVECYDYDSDGSHDLIGIFETTMTRLQEASRSSPAEFECINSKKKQKKKGYKNSGIVSVKHCQVVKEYTFLDYIMGGCQLNFTVAIDFTGSNGDPKSPQSLHYISPQGVNEYLSAIWSVGNVIQDYDSDKMFPAFGFGAQIPPSWQVSHEFPLNFNPSNPFCAGVEGVVDAYRVCLPQVKLYGPTNFSPIINHVACFAKQALQQTTASQYFVLLIITDGVITDMDETRNAIVNASRLPMSIIIVGVGGADFSAMEFLDGDDGRLRSLSGEAAMRDIVQFVPFRQFKNAPSQALAQSVLAELPQQVASFFSLFKLKPPHDPNASCLLCSPNMQPLILHLSNFPSLCSQVVKNNLNPTWRPFRIPLQSLCGGDMDKPIKVECYDYDSDGSHDLIGIFETTMTRLQEASRSSPAEFECINSKKKQKKKGYKNSGIVSVKHCQVVKEYTFLDYIMGGCQLNFTVAIDFTGSNGDPKSPQSLHYISPQGVNEYLSAIWSVGNVIQDYDSDKMFPAFGFGAQIPPSWQVSHEFPLNFNPSNPFCAGVEGVVDAYRVCLPQVKLYGPTNFSPIINHVACFAKQALQQTTASQYFVLLIITDGVITDMDETRNAIVNASRLPMSIIIVGVGGADFSAMEFLDGDDGRLRSLSGEAAMRDIVQFVPFRQFKNAPSQALAQSVLAELPQQVASFFSLFKLKPPHDPNAS
;
A
#
# COMPACT_ATOMS: atom_id res chain seq x y z
N MET A 1 18.59 18.96 16.74
CA MET A 1 19.23 17.65 17.01
C MET A 1 19.81 17.14 15.69
N ALA A 2 20.91 16.38 15.70
CA ALA A 2 21.39 15.76 14.46
C ALA A 2 20.36 14.72 14.01
N ALA A 3 19.94 14.78 12.74
CA ALA A 3 19.06 13.80 12.11
C ALA A 3 19.58 12.38 12.40
N GLN A 4 18.76 11.54 13.05
CA GLN A 4 19.14 10.17 13.38
C GLN A 4 18.92 9.33 12.12
N CYS A 5 19.99 8.71 11.61
CA CYS A 5 19.93 7.81 10.46
C CYS A 5 18.82 6.76 10.66
N VAL A 6 17.81 6.79 9.77
CA VAL A 6 16.64 5.91 9.85
C VAL A 6 17.05 4.46 9.60
N THR A 7 17.87 4.25 8.56
CA THR A 7 18.42 2.95 8.17
C THR A 7 19.52 3.11 7.11
N LYS A 8 20.14 2.01 6.67
CA LYS A 8 21.05 2.00 5.52
C LYS A 8 20.38 1.35 4.34
N VAL A 9 20.63 1.88 3.14
CA VAL A 9 20.11 1.34 1.88
C VAL A 9 21.27 0.87 1.01
N GLU A 10 21.13 -0.33 0.47
CA GLU A 10 22.01 -0.88 -0.54
C GLU A 10 21.47 -0.59 -1.93
N LEU A 11 22.30 -0.04 -2.82
CA LEU A 11 21.96 0.25 -4.20
C LEU A 11 22.75 -0.67 -5.13
N THR A 12 22.05 -1.32 -6.04
CA THR A 12 22.63 -2.11 -7.14
C THR A 12 22.37 -1.41 -8.47
N VAL A 13 23.38 -1.39 -9.34
CA VAL A 13 23.33 -0.63 -10.60
C VAL A 13 23.57 -1.55 -11.79
N SER A 14 22.83 -1.34 -12.86
CA SER A 14 23.07 -1.95 -14.16
C SER A 14 22.71 -0.99 -15.28
N CYS A 15 23.35 -1.13 -16.43
CA CYS A 15 23.05 -0.31 -17.61
C CYS A 15 22.71 -1.19 -18.82
N GLN A 16 22.05 -0.60 -19.81
CA GLN A 16 21.77 -1.23 -21.10
C GLN A 16 22.01 -0.24 -22.24
N ASN A 17 22.48 -0.76 -23.38
CA ASN A 17 22.68 0.00 -24.62
C ASN A 17 23.56 1.25 -24.47
N LEU A 18 24.64 1.15 -23.69
CA LEU A 18 25.62 2.23 -23.56
C LEU A 18 26.22 2.63 -24.92
N LEU A 19 26.69 3.87 -25.02
CA LEU A 19 27.44 4.35 -26.18
C LEU A 19 28.71 3.51 -26.33
N ASP A 20 29.04 3.19 -27.57
CA ASP A 20 30.30 2.52 -27.92
C ASP A 20 31.30 3.59 -28.35
N LYS A 21 32.37 3.76 -27.57
CA LYS A 21 33.39 4.80 -27.79
C LYS A 21 34.72 4.26 -28.31
N ASP A 22 34.91 2.95 -28.19
CA ASP A 22 36.11 2.25 -28.61
C ASP A 22 36.20 2.01 -30.12
N ILE A 23 37.41 2.08 -30.66
CA ILE A 23 37.70 1.73 -32.05
C ILE A 23 38.15 0.26 -32.10
N GLY A 24 37.21 -0.64 -32.35
CA GLY A 24 37.48 -2.07 -32.59
C GLY A 24 37.23 -3.01 -31.39
N SER A 25 36.87 -2.45 -30.24
CA SER A 25 36.33 -3.15 -29.05
C SER A 25 34.99 -2.52 -28.65
N LYS A 26 34.37 -3.04 -27.59
CA LYS A 26 33.24 -2.37 -26.92
C LYS A 26 33.78 -1.64 -25.69
N SER A 27 33.12 -0.57 -25.29
CA SER A 27 33.40 0.15 -24.03
C SER A 27 33.54 -0.77 -22.79
N ASP A 28 34.43 -0.37 -21.89
CA ASP A 28 34.74 -0.92 -20.58
C ASP A 28 34.11 -0.06 -19.45
N PRO A 29 32.77 -0.09 -19.24
CA PRO A 29 32.10 0.84 -18.35
C PRO A 29 32.43 0.67 -16.86
N LEU A 30 32.47 1.79 -16.16
CA LEU A 30 32.51 1.94 -14.70
C LEU A 30 31.46 2.97 -14.25
N CYS A 31 30.82 2.72 -13.12
CA CYS A 31 29.85 3.62 -12.50
C CYS A 31 30.45 4.35 -11.29
N VAL A 32 30.27 5.66 -11.24
CA VAL A 32 30.66 6.55 -10.15
C VAL A 32 29.40 7.06 -9.47
N LEU A 33 29.28 6.83 -8.16
CA LEU A 33 28.22 7.40 -7.33
C LEU A 33 28.69 8.69 -6.68
N LEU A 34 27.99 9.78 -6.94
CA LEU A 34 28.17 11.05 -6.27
C LEU A 34 26.91 11.41 -5.48
N MET A 35 27.10 12.10 -4.36
CA MET A 35 26.02 12.66 -3.56
C MET A 35 26.24 14.16 -3.38
N SER A 36 25.15 14.89 -3.18
CA SER A 36 25.19 16.33 -2.93
C SER A 36 24.66 16.63 -1.54
N THR A 37 25.40 17.43 -0.77
CA THR A 37 25.04 17.94 0.57
C THR A 37 24.49 19.36 0.51
N SER A 38 24.62 20.04 -0.63
CA SER A 38 24.11 21.39 -0.90
C SER A 38 24.01 21.58 -2.41
N ASP A 39 23.07 22.41 -2.89
CA ASP A 39 22.66 22.53 -4.31
C ASP A 39 23.77 22.85 -5.33
N SER A 40 25.03 23.07 -4.91
CA SER A 40 26.12 23.49 -5.78
C SER A 40 27.35 22.58 -5.78
N GLN A 41 27.43 21.56 -4.91
CA GLN A 41 28.61 20.68 -4.87
C GLN A 41 28.24 19.19 -4.83
N TRP A 42 28.94 18.42 -5.65
CA TRP A 42 28.88 16.96 -5.71
C TRP A 42 30.20 16.40 -5.18
N TYR A 43 30.11 15.42 -4.30
CA TYR A 43 31.26 14.65 -3.85
C TYR A 43 31.07 13.20 -4.25
N GLU A 44 32.17 12.60 -4.72
CA GLU A 44 32.21 11.18 -5.01
C GLU A 44 32.12 10.39 -3.70
N LEU A 45 31.15 9.47 -3.62
CA LEU A 45 31.01 8.54 -2.52
C LEU A 45 31.84 7.28 -2.77
N GLU A 46 31.64 6.67 -3.94
CA GLU A 46 32.23 5.37 -4.26
C GLU A 46 32.18 5.09 -5.77
N ARG A 47 32.96 4.10 -6.21
CA ARG A 47 32.99 3.60 -7.61
C ARG A 47 32.68 2.11 -7.67
N SER A 48 32.07 1.67 -8.76
CA SER A 48 31.95 0.26 -9.09
C SER A 48 33.27 -0.31 -9.62
N GLU A 49 33.32 -1.62 -9.81
CA GLU A 49 34.33 -2.22 -10.67
C GLU A 49 34.12 -1.84 -12.14
N LYS A 50 35.17 -1.99 -12.94
CA LYS A 50 35.14 -1.90 -14.40
C LYS A 50 34.65 -3.21 -15.01
N VAL A 51 33.69 -3.12 -15.94
CA VAL A 51 33.19 -4.29 -16.67
C VAL A 51 33.75 -4.25 -18.09
N GLN A 52 34.57 -5.23 -18.47
CA GLN A 52 35.24 -5.20 -19.76
C GLN A 52 34.29 -5.51 -20.93
N ASN A 53 34.42 -4.74 -22.02
CA ASN A 53 33.83 -4.98 -23.33
C ASN A 53 32.31 -5.22 -23.30
N CYS A 54 31.58 -4.37 -22.58
CA CYS A 54 30.18 -4.60 -22.27
C CYS A 54 29.34 -3.32 -22.32
N LEU A 55 28.43 -3.24 -23.30
CA LEU A 55 27.45 -2.14 -23.39
C LEU A 55 26.21 -2.34 -22.48
N ASN A 56 26.13 -3.47 -21.77
CA ASN A 56 25.03 -3.82 -20.88
C ASN A 56 25.53 -4.29 -19.50
N PRO A 57 26.37 -3.50 -18.81
CA PRO A 57 27.03 -3.93 -17.60
C PRO A 57 26.03 -4.16 -16.46
N LYS A 58 26.30 -5.18 -15.65
CA LYS A 58 25.70 -5.38 -14.33
C LYS A 58 26.83 -5.30 -13.32
N PHE A 59 26.81 -4.28 -12.48
CA PHE A 59 27.88 -4.07 -11.52
C PHE A 59 27.65 -4.95 -10.29
N ALA A 60 28.69 -5.68 -9.88
CA ALA A 60 28.73 -6.50 -8.68
C ALA A 60 28.89 -5.65 -7.42
N LYS A 61 29.59 -4.50 -7.52
CA LYS A 61 29.69 -3.55 -6.41
C LYS A 61 28.31 -3.02 -6.04
N LYS A 62 28.00 -3.16 -4.76
CA LYS A 62 26.83 -2.57 -4.08
C LYS A 62 27.27 -1.27 -3.41
N PHE A 63 26.50 -0.21 -3.61
CA PHE A 63 26.73 1.08 -2.94
C PHE A 63 25.87 1.15 -1.68
N VAL A 64 26.47 1.50 -0.54
CA VAL A 64 25.74 1.61 0.73
C VAL A 64 25.61 3.08 1.11
N VAL A 65 24.37 3.55 1.27
CA VAL A 65 24.05 4.95 1.58
C VAL A 65 23.21 5.00 2.85
N ASP A 66 23.53 5.93 3.74
CA ASP A 66 22.68 6.22 4.91
C ASP A 66 21.39 6.90 4.45
N TYR A 67 20.23 6.47 4.94
CA TYR A 67 18.93 7.00 4.55
C TYR A 67 18.31 7.87 5.66
N TYR A 68 17.89 9.07 5.25
CA TYR A 68 17.23 10.08 6.05
C TYR A 68 15.93 10.46 5.34
N PHE A 69 14.79 10.04 5.90
CA PHE A 69 13.47 10.25 5.29
C PHE A 69 13.20 11.73 5.05
N GLU A 70 13.55 12.53 6.04
CA GLU A 70 13.31 13.94 6.19
C GLU A 70 14.25 14.84 5.36
N MET A 71 15.06 14.25 4.47
CA MET A 71 16.03 14.94 3.63
C MET A 71 15.91 14.56 2.14
N VAL A 72 16.00 15.57 1.27
CA VAL A 72 16.19 15.34 -0.17
C VAL A 72 17.65 14.96 -0.42
N GLN A 73 17.94 13.67 -0.44
CA GLN A 73 19.29 13.14 -0.72
C GLN A 73 19.50 12.99 -2.22
N LYS A 74 20.13 13.99 -2.85
CA LYS A 74 20.41 14.00 -4.30
C LYS A 74 21.60 13.10 -4.62
N LEU A 75 21.39 12.19 -5.58
CA LEU A 75 22.38 11.25 -6.09
C LEU A 75 22.65 11.53 -7.57
N LYS A 76 23.88 11.30 -7.99
CA LYS A 76 24.31 11.30 -9.39
C LYS A 76 25.10 10.04 -9.69
N PHE A 77 24.71 9.36 -10.75
CA PHE A 77 25.40 8.18 -11.26
C PHE A 77 26.08 8.55 -12.57
N GLY A 78 27.40 8.70 -12.55
CA GLY A 78 28.21 8.95 -13.76
C GLY A 78 28.74 7.64 -14.33
N ILE A 79 28.57 7.41 -15.62
CA ILE A 79 29.08 6.24 -16.33
C ILE A 79 30.23 6.68 -17.24
N TYR A 80 31.36 6.01 -17.10
CA TYR A 80 32.61 6.30 -17.80
C TYR A 80 33.13 5.05 -18.48
N ASP A 81 33.74 5.23 -19.65
CA ASP A 81 34.52 4.23 -20.35
C ASP A 81 35.98 4.34 -19.90
N ILE A 82 36.52 3.27 -19.31
CA ILE A 82 37.84 3.32 -18.66
C ILE A 82 38.90 2.62 -19.52
N ASP A 83 39.60 3.43 -20.30
CA ASP A 83 40.64 3.00 -21.24
C ASP A 83 42.04 3.03 -20.62
N ASN A 84 42.23 3.87 -19.61
CA ASN A 84 43.53 4.11 -18.99
C ASN A 84 43.72 3.39 -17.64
N LYS A 85 44.98 3.36 -17.18
CA LYS A 85 45.38 2.78 -15.88
C LYS A 85 45.41 3.82 -14.75
N THR A 86 45.09 5.07 -15.05
CA THR A 86 45.06 6.19 -14.12
C THR A 86 43.80 6.14 -13.26
N VAL A 87 43.87 6.71 -12.06
CA VAL A 87 42.72 6.78 -11.13
C VAL A 87 41.87 8.04 -11.40
N ASP A 88 42.45 9.03 -12.08
CA ASP A 88 41.75 10.23 -12.53
C ASP A 88 40.80 9.88 -13.69
N LEU A 89 39.60 10.46 -13.67
CA LEU A 89 38.54 10.26 -14.67
C LEU A 89 38.51 11.39 -15.71
N SER A 90 39.45 12.34 -15.63
CA SER A 90 39.49 13.53 -16.50
C SER A 90 39.81 13.19 -17.96
N ASP A 91 40.48 12.07 -18.19
CA ASP A 91 40.93 11.54 -19.47
C ASP A 91 40.08 10.35 -19.99
N ASP A 92 39.13 9.86 -19.18
CA ASP A 92 38.21 8.76 -19.52
C ASP A 92 36.94 9.25 -20.25
N ASP A 93 36.41 8.41 -21.14
CA ASP A 93 35.32 8.79 -22.03
C ASP A 93 33.96 8.76 -21.31
N PHE A 94 33.23 9.88 -21.32
CA PHE A 94 31.96 9.99 -20.61
C PHE A 94 30.80 9.36 -21.40
N LEU A 95 30.18 8.32 -20.83
CA LEU A 95 29.09 7.57 -21.46
C LEU A 95 27.69 8.07 -21.09
N GLY A 96 27.55 8.77 -19.97
CA GLY A 96 26.31 9.43 -19.56
C GLY A 96 26.13 9.51 -18.04
N GLU A 97 25.17 10.31 -17.58
CA GLU A 97 24.76 10.41 -16.18
C GLU A 97 23.26 10.24 -15.98
N LEU A 98 22.89 9.89 -14.75
CA LEU A 98 21.54 10.06 -14.19
C LEU A 98 21.65 10.86 -12.89
N GLU A 99 20.85 11.91 -12.74
CA GLU A 99 20.59 12.60 -11.49
C GLU A 99 19.21 12.19 -10.96
N CYS A 100 19.11 11.78 -9.70
CA CYS A 100 17.86 11.44 -9.03
C CYS A 100 17.97 11.68 -7.51
N THR A 101 16.91 11.41 -6.76
CA THR A 101 16.98 11.40 -5.28
C THR A 101 16.97 9.96 -4.77
N LEU A 102 17.55 9.72 -3.58
CA LEU A 102 17.44 8.41 -2.92
C LEU A 102 15.97 8.05 -2.65
N GLY A 103 15.13 9.04 -2.31
CA GLY A 103 13.68 8.91 -2.14
C GLY A 103 12.99 8.25 -3.35
N GLN A 104 13.29 8.72 -4.56
CA GLN A 104 12.75 8.16 -5.81
C GLN A 104 13.15 6.71 -6.05
N VAL A 105 14.37 6.32 -5.65
CA VAL A 105 14.84 4.95 -5.82
C VAL A 105 14.16 4.02 -4.83
N VAL A 106 14.03 4.43 -3.56
CA VAL A 106 13.39 3.59 -2.52
C VAL A 106 11.88 3.48 -2.72
N SER A 107 11.19 4.53 -3.16
CA SER A 107 9.74 4.49 -3.40
C SER A 107 9.35 3.61 -4.58
N SER A 108 10.20 3.55 -5.62
CA SER A 108 9.97 2.67 -6.77
C SER A 108 10.56 1.27 -6.59
N LYS A 109 11.39 1.05 -5.56
CA LYS A 109 12.29 -0.11 -5.34
C LYS A 109 13.31 -0.34 -6.46
N LYS A 110 12.93 -0.07 -7.71
CA LYS A 110 13.72 -0.18 -8.92
C LYS A 110 13.40 0.99 -9.85
N LEU A 111 14.40 1.84 -10.09
CA LEU A 111 14.31 2.99 -10.97
C LEU A 111 15.08 2.74 -12.26
N THR A 112 14.38 2.75 -13.41
CA THR A 112 15.00 2.67 -14.74
C THR A 112 14.77 3.98 -15.49
N ARG A 113 15.85 4.61 -15.96
CA ARG A 113 15.82 5.90 -16.67
C ARG A 113 16.85 5.95 -17.81
N PRO A 114 16.61 6.78 -18.84
CA PRO A 114 17.63 7.06 -19.86
C PRO A 114 18.80 7.83 -19.27
N LEU A 115 20.00 7.59 -19.80
CA LEU A 115 21.20 8.36 -19.50
C LEU A 115 21.25 9.64 -20.34
N VAL A 116 21.83 10.70 -19.77
CA VAL A 116 22.05 11.99 -20.47
C VAL A 116 23.53 12.36 -20.48
N LEU A 117 23.95 13.10 -21.49
CA LEU A 117 25.30 13.66 -21.58
C LEU A 117 25.41 14.94 -20.72
N LYS A 118 26.63 15.49 -20.55
CA LYS A 118 26.88 16.70 -19.73
C LYS A 118 26.10 17.93 -20.21
N ASN A 119 25.76 17.99 -21.50
CA ASN A 119 24.92 19.03 -22.11
C ASN A 119 23.40 18.74 -21.98
N LYS A 120 23.01 17.74 -21.18
CA LYS A 120 21.64 17.24 -20.99
C LYS A 120 20.97 16.65 -22.24
N SER A 121 21.70 16.43 -23.34
CA SER A 121 21.16 15.68 -24.49
C SER A 121 21.15 14.17 -24.20
N PRO A 122 20.26 13.38 -24.83
CA PRO A 122 20.22 11.93 -24.65
C PRO A 122 21.57 11.26 -24.96
N ALA A 123 22.02 10.36 -24.10
CA ALA A 123 23.23 9.55 -24.32
C ALA A 123 22.91 8.31 -25.18
N GLY A 124 22.48 8.55 -26.42
CA GLY A 124 22.03 7.50 -27.33
C GLY A 124 20.78 6.78 -26.82
N LYS A 125 20.80 5.43 -26.84
CA LYS A 125 19.74 4.57 -26.27
C LYS A 125 20.09 4.05 -24.88
N GLY A 126 21.14 4.59 -24.27
CA GLY A 126 21.66 4.16 -22.99
C GLY A 126 20.63 4.34 -21.87
N THR A 127 20.43 3.30 -21.08
CA THR A 127 19.60 3.34 -19.87
C THR A 127 20.38 2.83 -18.68
N ILE A 128 20.03 3.35 -17.50
CA ILE A 128 20.53 2.91 -16.21
C ILE A 128 19.35 2.42 -15.37
N THR A 129 19.58 1.35 -14.63
CA THR A 129 18.64 0.74 -13.70
C THR A 129 19.30 0.64 -12.33
N ILE A 130 18.67 1.25 -11.33
CA ILE A 130 19.10 1.25 -9.93
C ILE A 130 18.05 0.49 -9.13
N SER A 131 18.45 -0.50 -8.33
CA SER A 131 17.54 -1.19 -7.40
C SER A 131 18.01 -0.99 -5.96
N ALA A 132 17.08 -0.75 -5.05
CA ALA A 132 17.34 -0.52 -3.63
C ALA A 132 16.90 -1.72 -2.77
N GLU A 133 17.66 -2.00 -1.71
CA GLU A 133 17.32 -2.92 -0.62
C GLU A 133 17.66 -2.28 0.73
N GLU A 134 16.78 -2.39 1.73
CA GLU A 134 17.09 -1.94 3.09
C GLU A 134 18.05 -2.91 3.79
N ILE A 135 19.14 -2.40 4.35
CA ILE A 135 20.13 -3.17 5.11
C ILE A 135 19.74 -3.15 6.59
N LYS A 136 18.79 -4.01 6.96
CA LYS A 136 18.38 -4.16 8.36
C LYS A 136 17.79 -5.54 8.65
N ASP A 137 18.21 -6.15 9.77
CA ASP A 137 17.56 -7.35 10.28
C ASP A 137 16.33 -6.94 11.09
N ASN A 138 15.18 -6.96 10.45
CA ASN A 138 13.91 -6.55 11.03
C ASN A 138 13.19 -7.69 11.77
N ARG A 139 13.89 -8.79 12.08
CA ARG A 139 13.32 -9.93 12.80
C ARG A 139 13.38 -9.71 14.31
N VAL A 140 12.28 -10.04 14.97
CA VAL A 140 12.12 -9.95 16.42
C VAL A 140 11.60 -11.28 16.96
N ALA A 141 12.19 -11.76 18.06
CA ALA A 141 11.75 -12.96 18.75
C ALA A 141 10.75 -12.61 19.85
N ASN A 142 9.55 -13.19 19.78
CA ASN A 142 8.51 -13.12 20.80
C ASN A 142 8.69 -14.28 21.78
N PHE A 143 8.66 -14.01 23.08
CA PHE A 143 8.87 -15.00 24.13
C PHE A 143 7.68 -15.09 25.10
N GLU A 144 7.25 -16.31 25.40
CA GLU A 144 6.45 -16.66 26.58
C GLU A 144 7.27 -17.63 27.42
N MET A 145 7.67 -17.23 28.64
CA MET A 145 8.59 -17.99 29.48
C MET A 145 8.09 -18.14 30.91
N GLU A 146 8.42 -19.28 31.50
CA GLU A 146 8.21 -19.57 32.91
C GLU A 146 9.42 -20.29 33.48
N ALA A 147 9.47 -20.44 34.79
CA ALA A 147 10.38 -21.35 35.44
C ALA A 147 9.65 -22.17 36.50
N ARG A 148 10.28 -23.26 36.94
CA ARG A 148 9.78 -24.11 38.01
C ARG A 148 10.90 -24.64 38.88
N LYS A 149 10.56 -24.86 40.15
CA LYS A 149 11.45 -25.42 41.16
C LYS A 149 12.77 -24.65 41.26
N LEU A 150 12.72 -23.32 41.13
CA LEU A 150 13.89 -22.48 41.34
C LEU A 150 14.40 -22.65 42.77
N ASP A 151 15.72 -22.63 42.94
CA ASP A 151 16.33 -22.60 44.27
C ASP A 151 15.96 -21.32 45.00
N ASN A 152 15.50 -21.45 46.25
CA ASN A 152 15.30 -20.29 47.11
C ASN A 152 16.64 -19.74 47.61
N LYS A 153 16.87 -18.43 47.51
CA LYS A 153 18.03 -17.73 48.08
C LYS A 153 17.70 -16.94 49.33
N ASP A 154 16.44 -16.58 49.52
CA ASP A 154 15.99 -15.81 50.68
C ASP A 154 15.83 -16.62 51.97
N PHE A 155 16.20 -16.00 53.09
CA PHE A 155 15.99 -16.55 54.44
C PHE A 155 14.57 -16.31 54.99
N PHE A 156 13.91 -15.21 54.61
CA PHE A 156 12.57 -14.83 55.07
C PHE A 156 11.63 -14.54 53.90
N GLY A 157 11.46 -15.52 53.01
CA GLY A 157 10.65 -15.39 51.82
C GLY A 157 10.93 -16.51 50.83
N LYS A 158 10.39 -16.36 49.63
CA LYS A 158 10.84 -17.09 48.45
C LYS A 158 11.58 -16.09 47.57
N SER A 159 12.51 -16.58 46.76
CA SER A 159 13.16 -15.77 45.73
C SER A 159 12.18 -14.94 44.89
N ASP A 160 12.66 -13.76 44.50
CA ASP A 160 12.10 -12.77 43.59
C ASP A 160 12.79 -12.88 42.19
N PRO A 161 12.55 -13.95 41.40
CA PRO A 161 13.36 -14.22 40.22
C PRO A 161 13.13 -13.28 39.03
N TYR A 162 14.22 -13.02 38.30
CA TYR A 162 14.22 -12.41 36.96
C TYR A 162 15.26 -13.06 36.04
N LEU A 163 15.14 -12.83 34.73
CA LEU A 163 16.05 -13.35 33.71
C LEU A 163 16.83 -12.23 33.03
N GLU A 164 18.07 -12.53 32.68
CA GLU A 164 18.93 -11.71 31.83
C GLU A 164 19.43 -12.50 30.62
N PHE A 165 19.22 -11.95 29.43
CA PHE A 165 19.66 -12.52 28.16
C PHE A 165 20.92 -11.82 27.70
N TYR A 166 21.91 -12.59 27.26
CA TYR A 166 23.19 -12.08 26.80
C TYR A 166 23.51 -12.57 25.39
N LYS A 167 23.91 -11.65 24.52
CA LYS A 167 24.46 -11.95 23.20
C LYS A 167 25.96 -12.18 23.28
N GLN A 168 26.48 -13.08 22.46
CA GLN A 168 27.92 -13.28 22.30
C GLN A 168 28.50 -12.23 21.34
N THR A 169 29.58 -11.56 21.75
CA THR A 169 30.36 -10.60 20.95
C THR A 169 31.83 -11.02 20.89
N ALA A 170 32.63 -10.35 20.07
CA ALA A 170 34.07 -10.59 19.99
C ALA A 170 34.81 -10.32 21.32
N THR A 171 34.25 -9.45 22.19
CA THR A 171 34.86 -9.05 23.46
C THR A 171 34.24 -9.73 24.69
N GLY A 172 33.20 -10.55 24.51
CA GLY A 172 32.56 -11.30 25.59
C GLY A 172 31.04 -11.35 25.48
N TRP A 173 30.36 -11.40 26.64
CA TRP A 173 28.90 -11.41 26.72
C TRP A 173 28.37 -10.00 26.94
N GLN A 174 27.36 -9.61 26.17
CA GLN A 174 26.70 -8.29 26.30
C GLN A 174 25.21 -8.49 26.62
N LEU A 175 24.70 -7.77 27.61
CA LEU A 175 23.28 -7.82 28.00
C LEU A 175 22.40 -7.36 26.83
N ALA A 176 21.44 -8.18 26.46
CA ALA A 176 20.47 -7.97 25.39
C ALA A 176 19.09 -7.59 25.94
N HIS A 177 18.67 -8.22 27.04
CA HIS A 177 17.35 -8.00 27.64
C HIS A 177 17.32 -8.44 29.11
N ARG A 178 16.44 -7.81 29.91
CA ARG A 178 16.13 -8.19 31.28
C ARG A 178 14.62 -8.19 31.48
N THR A 179 14.08 -9.25 32.07
CA THR A 179 12.63 -9.36 32.38
C THR A 179 12.26 -8.56 33.63
N GLU A 180 10.96 -8.45 33.92
CA GLU A 180 10.51 -7.98 35.22
C GLU A 180 10.87 -8.97 36.35
N VAL A 181 10.87 -8.45 37.57
CA VAL A 181 11.03 -9.22 38.81
C VAL A 181 9.68 -9.78 39.26
N VAL A 182 9.61 -11.08 39.50
CA VAL A 182 8.40 -11.74 40.02
C VAL A 182 8.58 -12.06 41.49
N LYS A 183 7.92 -11.32 42.37
CA LYS A 183 8.15 -11.43 43.82
C LYS A 183 7.67 -12.75 44.42
N ASN A 184 8.44 -13.31 45.35
CA ASN A 184 8.15 -14.43 46.23
C ASN A 184 7.64 -15.68 45.50
N ASN A 185 8.33 -16.07 44.43
CA ASN A 185 7.86 -17.11 43.53
C ASN A 185 8.99 -18.00 42.98
N LEU A 186 8.99 -19.29 43.35
CA LEU A 186 9.94 -20.28 42.81
C LEU A 186 9.45 -20.93 41.49
N ASN A 187 8.27 -20.55 41.02
CA ASN A 187 7.69 -21.00 39.75
C ASN A 187 7.12 -19.79 38.98
N PRO A 188 7.96 -18.78 38.67
CA PRO A 188 7.51 -17.55 38.04
C PRO A 188 7.00 -17.80 36.61
N THR A 189 6.03 -17.01 36.20
CA THR A 189 5.70 -16.80 34.78
C THR A 189 5.91 -15.32 34.51
N TRP A 190 6.81 -15.00 33.59
CA TRP A 190 7.06 -13.61 33.19
C TRP A 190 6.04 -13.18 32.13
N ARG A 191 5.77 -11.88 32.06
CA ARG A 191 4.95 -11.28 31.01
C ARG A 191 5.59 -11.56 29.65
N PRO A 192 4.80 -11.74 28.58
CA PRO A 192 5.35 -11.88 27.25
C PRO A 192 6.25 -10.68 26.89
N PHE A 193 7.42 -10.96 26.33
CA PHE A 193 8.41 -9.95 25.96
C PHE A 193 9.00 -10.25 24.59
N ARG A 194 9.70 -9.26 24.02
CA ARG A 194 10.22 -9.30 22.65
C ARG A 194 11.67 -8.82 22.62
N ILE A 195 12.53 -9.49 21.83
CA ILE A 195 13.94 -9.10 21.67
C ILE A 195 14.30 -9.10 20.18
N PRO A 196 14.87 -8.00 19.63
CA PRO A 196 15.40 -8.00 18.26
C PRO A 196 16.49 -9.04 18.06
N LEU A 197 16.49 -9.77 16.94
CA LEU A 197 17.49 -10.82 16.67
C LEU A 197 18.92 -10.26 16.62
N GLN A 198 19.08 -9.05 16.10
CA GLN A 198 20.38 -8.36 16.13
C GLN A 198 20.89 -8.12 17.56
N SER A 199 19.99 -7.80 18.49
CA SER A 199 20.32 -7.59 19.90
C SER A 199 20.55 -8.90 20.65
N LEU A 200 19.91 -9.99 20.24
CA LEU A 200 19.96 -11.26 20.94
C LEU A 200 21.09 -12.19 20.46
N CYS A 201 21.30 -12.27 19.15
CA CYS A 201 22.28 -13.17 18.53
C CYS A 201 23.01 -12.56 17.33
N GLY A 202 22.89 -11.25 17.09
CA GLY A 202 23.53 -10.58 15.95
C GLY A 202 22.99 -11.03 14.59
N GLY A 203 21.71 -11.44 14.55
CA GLY A 203 21.01 -11.89 13.33
C GLY A 203 21.27 -13.36 12.93
N ASP A 204 22.18 -14.03 13.63
CA ASP A 204 22.58 -15.41 13.37
C ASP A 204 21.88 -16.36 14.35
N MET A 205 21.03 -17.24 13.84
CA MET A 205 20.17 -18.10 14.65
C MET A 205 20.94 -19.16 15.45
N ASP A 206 22.16 -19.47 15.01
CA ASP A 206 22.98 -20.53 15.60
C ASP A 206 24.05 -19.98 16.56
N LYS A 207 24.15 -18.66 16.72
CA LYS A 207 25.04 -18.07 17.72
C LYS A 207 24.54 -18.34 19.14
N PRO A 208 25.46 -18.67 20.07
CA PRO A 208 25.15 -18.85 21.48
C PRO A 208 24.47 -17.62 22.12
N ILE A 209 23.41 -17.91 22.87
CA ILE A 209 22.69 -17.00 23.75
C ILE A 209 22.86 -17.55 25.16
N LYS A 210 23.34 -16.70 26.08
CA LYS A 210 23.44 -17.04 27.49
C LYS A 210 22.26 -16.42 28.24
N VAL A 211 21.63 -17.20 29.10
CA VAL A 211 20.54 -16.74 29.96
C VAL A 211 20.92 -16.97 31.42
N GLU A 212 20.84 -15.92 32.21
CA GLU A 212 21.12 -15.94 33.64
C GLU A 212 19.83 -15.69 34.42
N CYS A 213 19.56 -16.54 35.40
CA CYS A 213 18.44 -16.38 36.33
C CYS A 213 18.98 -15.90 37.68
N TYR A 214 18.47 -14.77 38.14
CA TYR A 214 18.87 -14.11 39.38
C TYR A 214 17.69 -13.99 40.33
N ASP A 215 18.01 -13.92 41.62
CA ASP A 215 17.13 -13.46 42.67
C ASP A 215 17.33 -11.96 42.89
N TYR A 216 16.24 -11.19 43.01
CA TYR A 216 16.32 -9.75 43.22
C TYR A 216 16.44 -9.40 44.71
N ASP A 217 17.47 -8.63 45.02
CA ASP A 217 17.76 -8.11 46.35
C ASP A 217 17.74 -6.59 46.34
N SER A 218 17.03 -5.97 47.29
CA SER A 218 16.85 -4.51 47.34
C SER A 218 18.14 -3.71 47.58
N ASP A 219 19.20 -4.37 48.04
CA ASP A 219 20.53 -3.75 48.27
C ASP A 219 21.44 -3.78 47.03
N GLY A 220 20.96 -4.37 45.92
CA GLY A 220 21.68 -4.49 44.66
C GLY A 220 22.62 -5.70 44.56
N SER A 221 22.69 -6.56 45.58
CA SER A 221 23.56 -7.74 45.64
C SER A 221 22.92 -9.02 45.09
N HIS A 222 22.20 -8.89 43.98
CA HIS A 222 21.37 -9.95 43.37
C HIS A 222 22.04 -11.33 43.31
N ASP A 223 21.39 -12.33 43.91
CA ASP A 223 21.93 -13.67 44.01
C ASP A 223 21.70 -14.53 42.76
N LEU A 224 22.79 -15.07 42.18
CA LEU A 224 22.68 -15.95 41.01
C LEU A 224 22.00 -17.28 41.36
N ILE A 225 20.84 -17.56 40.75
CA ILE A 225 20.14 -18.84 40.83
C ILE A 225 20.82 -19.86 39.93
N GLY A 226 20.99 -19.57 38.64
CA GLY A 226 21.72 -20.42 37.71
C GLY A 226 21.77 -19.88 36.27
N ILE A 227 22.57 -20.53 35.44
CA ILE A 227 22.86 -20.12 34.06
C ILE A 227 22.57 -21.28 33.10
N PHE A 228 22.11 -20.97 31.90
CA PHE A 228 22.13 -21.89 30.76
C PHE A 228 22.51 -21.17 29.46
N GLU A 229 22.96 -21.93 28.48
CA GLU A 229 23.25 -21.44 27.12
C GLU A 229 22.34 -22.18 26.11
N THR A 230 21.96 -21.49 25.05
CA THR A 230 21.07 -21.99 23.99
C THR A 230 21.33 -21.25 22.69
N THR A 231 20.59 -21.57 21.63
CA THR A 231 20.55 -20.83 20.36
C THR A 231 19.11 -20.44 20.03
N MET A 232 18.90 -19.52 19.07
CA MET A 232 17.54 -19.22 18.61
C MET A 232 16.88 -20.42 17.94
N THR A 233 17.65 -21.20 17.18
CA THR A 233 17.20 -22.46 16.56
C THR A 233 16.57 -23.38 17.61
N ARG A 234 17.23 -23.55 18.76
CA ARG A 234 16.71 -24.37 19.87
C ARG A 234 15.51 -23.73 20.57
N LEU A 235 15.51 -22.41 20.75
CA LEU A 235 14.42 -21.68 21.39
C LEU A 235 13.11 -21.77 20.57
N GLN A 236 13.21 -21.73 19.24
CA GLN A 236 12.04 -21.80 18.34
C GLN A 236 11.39 -23.18 18.24
N GLU A 237 12.07 -24.25 18.67
CA GLU A 237 11.45 -25.57 18.79
C GLU A 237 10.31 -25.59 19.83
N ALA A 238 10.29 -24.60 20.74
CA ALA A 238 9.28 -24.47 21.77
C ALA A 238 7.88 -24.19 21.19
N SER A 239 6.92 -25.01 21.60
CA SER A 239 5.50 -24.78 21.35
C SER A 239 4.72 -24.90 22.65
N ARG A 240 3.51 -24.33 22.70
CA ARG A 240 2.67 -24.39 23.91
C ARG A 240 2.33 -25.82 24.33
N SER A 241 2.35 -26.77 23.40
CA SER A 241 2.16 -28.21 23.65
C SER A 241 3.45 -28.97 23.94
N SER A 242 4.62 -28.40 23.61
CA SER A 242 5.94 -29.00 23.86
C SER A 242 6.96 -27.89 24.18
N PRO A 243 7.02 -27.40 25.43
CA PRO A 243 7.94 -26.35 25.84
C PRO A 243 9.41 -26.76 25.70
N ALA A 244 10.29 -25.82 25.33
CA ALA A 244 11.73 -26.05 25.41
C ALA A 244 12.20 -25.78 26.84
N GLU A 245 12.86 -26.77 27.45
CA GLU A 245 13.27 -26.70 28.85
C GLU A 245 14.78 -26.66 29.01
N PHE A 246 15.24 -25.80 29.92
CA PHE A 246 16.64 -25.56 30.18
C PHE A 246 16.91 -25.66 31.68
N GLU A 247 17.86 -26.50 32.06
CA GLU A 247 18.29 -26.62 33.46
C GLU A 247 19.16 -25.42 33.85
N CYS A 248 18.78 -24.70 34.90
CA CYS A 248 19.61 -23.62 35.44
C CYS A 248 20.77 -24.21 36.25
N ILE A 249 22.01 -23.90 35.86
CA ILE A 249 23.19 -24.44 36.52
C ILE A 249 23.94 -23.34 37.29
N ASN A 250 24.09 -23.51 38.60
CA ASN A 250 25.00 -22.70 39.42
C ASN A 250 26.36 -23.42 39.55
N SER A 251 27.40 -22.85 38.92
CA SER A 251 28.75 -23.43 38.89
C SER A 251 29.34 -23.60 40.29
N LYS A 252 29.17 -22.61 41.18
CA LYS A 252 29.66 -22.65 42.57
C LYS A 252 28.97 -23.78 43.36
N LYS A 253 27.66 -23.96 43.19
CA LYS A 253 26.89 -25.01 43.88
C LYS A 253 27.21 -26.40 43.34
N LYS A 254 27.38 -26.54 42.02
CA LYS A 254 27.80 -27.78 41.35
C LYS A 254 29.16 -28.28 41.84
N GLN A 255 30.11 -27.36 42.09
CA GLN A 255 31.43 -27.70 42.65
C GLN A 255 31.36 -28.12 44.13
N LYS A 256 30.46 -27.53 44.92
CA LYS A 256 30.39 -27.74 46.38
C LYS A 256 29.51 -28.93 46.81
N LYS A 257 28.47 -29.29 46.05
CA LYS A 257 27.44 -30.26 46.48
C LYS A 257 27.45 -31.53 45.62
N LYS A 258 27.91 -32.66 46.20
CA LYS A 258 27.78 -34.00 45.58
C LYS A 258 26.29 -34.31 45.34
N GLY A 259 25.95 -34.68 44.11
CA GLY A 259 24.57 -35.00 43.70
C GLY A 259 23.71 -33.80 43.28
N TYR A 260 24.29 -32.61 43.12
CA TYR A 260 23.59 -31.46 42.53
C TYR A 260 23.16 -31.76 41.08
N LYS A 261 21.88 -31.51 40.77
CA LYS A 261 21.31 -31.64 39.42
C LYS A 261 21.18 -30.27 38.75
N ASN A 262 20.34 -29.40 39.29
CA ASN A 262 20.10 -28.04 38.80
C ASN A 262 19.57 -27.14 39.95
N SER A 263 19.46 -25.84 39.67
CA SER A 263 18.89 -24.81 40.55
C SER A 263 17.45 -24.45 40.12
N GLY A 264 16.77 -25.36 39.41
CA GLY A 264 15.49 -25.14 38.76
C GLY A 264 15.55 -25.28 37.24
N ILE A 265 14.39 -25.19 36.61
CA ILE A 265 14.21 -25.34 35.16
C ILE A 265 13.50 -24.09 34.63
N VAL A 266 14.09 -23.45 33.63
CA VAL A 266 13.44 -22.39 32.83
C VAL A 266 12.84 -23.04 31.59
N SER A 267 11.59 -22.69 31.28
CA SER A 267 10.81 -23.25 30.19
C SER A 267 10.32 -22.15 29.26
N VAL A 268 10.59 -22.30 27.98
CA VAL A 268 10.05 -21.47 26.91
C VAL A 268 8.78 -22.15 26.42
N LYS A 269 7.63 -21.54 26.68
CA LYS A 269 6.31 -22.04 26.24
C LYS A 269 6.05 -21.71 24.79
N HIS A 270 6.49 -20.55 24.34
CA HIS A 270 6.32 -20.12 22.97
C HIS A 270 7.48 -19.20 22.60
N CYS A 271 8.12 -19.50 21.47
CA CYS A 271 9.08 -18.61 20.85
C CYS A 271 8.74 -18.48 19.36
N GLN A 272 8.41 -17.28 18.91
CA GLN A 272 8.12 -17.02 17.50
C GLN A 272 8.98 -15.87 17.01
N VAL A 273 9.74 -16.11 15.94
CA VAL A 273 10.42 -15.05 15.22
C VAL A 273 9.45 -14.49 14.19
N VAL A 274 9.20 -13.18 14.29
CA VAL A 274 8.35 -12.44 13.37
C VAL A 274 9.17 -11.34 12.69
N LYS A 275 8.83 -11.00 11.46
CA LYS A 275 9.35 -9.78 10.82
C LYS A 275 8.51 -8.60 11.30
N GLU A 276 9.14 -7.58 11.84
CA GLU A 276 8.52 -6.27 12.03
C GLU A 276 8.79 -5.42 10.80
N TYR A 277 7.77 -4.90 10.15
CA TYR A 277 8.01 -4.08 8.97
C TYR A 277 8.42 -2.67 9.39
N THR A 278 9.52 -2.19 8.82
CA THR A 278 9.96 -0.78 8.95
C THR A 278 9.13 0.14 8.07
N PHE A 279 9.33 1.44 8.21
CA PHE A 279 8.80 2.42 7.27
C PHE A 279 9.18 2.09 5.82
N LEU A 280 10.47 1.80 5.54
CA LEU A 280 10.91 1.46 4.18
C LEU A 280 10.35 0.13 3.69
N ASP A 281 10.16 -0.88 4.55
CA ASP A 281 9.48 -2.12 4.16
C ASP A 281 8.07 -1.83 3.60
N TYR A 282 7.33 -0.89 4.20
CA TYR A 282 6.02 -0.48 3.70
C TYR A 282 6.13 0.27 2.38
N ILE A 283 6.96 1.31 2.30
CA ILE A 283 7.16 2.14 1.10
C ILE A 283 7.65 1.30 -0.09
N MET A 284 8.74 0.55 0.08
CA MET A 284 9.30 -0.33 -0.96
C MET A 284 8.37 -1.50 -1.32
N GLY A 285 7.46 -1.85 -0.40
CA GLY A 285 6.40 -2.82 -0.61
C GLY A 285 5.19 -2.27 -1.35
N GLY A 286 5.19 -1.00 -1.76
CA GLY A 286 4.12 -0.37 -2.54
C GLY A 286 3.10 0.42 -1.72
N CYS A 287 3.37 0.72 -0.45
CA CYS A 287 2.57 1.69 0.31
C CYS A 287 2.75 3.09 -0.28
N GLN A 288 1.65 3.80 -0.53
CA GLN A 288 1.65 5.18 -0.99
C GLN A 288 1.35 6.15 0.16
N LEU A 289 2.07 7.27 0.19
CA LEU A 289 1.77 8.39 1.08
C LEU A 289 0.99 9.46 0.31
N ASN A 290 -0.30 9.59 0.60
CA ASN A 290 -1.17 10.59 -0.02
C ASN A 290 -1.03 11.92 0.71
N PHE A 291 -0.47 12.93 0.04
CA PHE A 291 -0.15 14.22 0.65
C PHE A 291 -1.19 15.29 0.33
N THR A 292 -1.80 15.88 1.36
CA THR A 292 -2.76 16.98 1.26
C THR A 292 -2.21 18.24 1.92
N VAL A 293 -2.37 19.39 1.28
CA VAL A 293 -1.92 20.70 1.79
C VAL A 293 -3.14 21.56 2.12
N ALA A 294 -3.13 22.17 3.31
CA ALA A 294 -4.15 23.07 3.81
C ALA A 294 -3.51 24.38 4.27
N ILE A 295 -3.93 25.49 3.67
CA ILE A 295 -3.35 26.82 3.90
C ILE A 295 -4.40 27.71 4.56
N ASP A 296 -4.00 28.32 5.66
CA ASP A 296 -4.79 29.34 6.35
C ASP A 296 -4.86 30.63 5.53
N PHE A 297 -6.06 31.09 5.20
CA PHE A 297 -6.35 32.37 4.54
C PHE A 297 -7.18 33.29 5.45
N THR A 298 -7.01 33.22 6.76
CA THR A 298 -7.70 34.11 7.71
C THR A 298 -7.10 35.51 7.74
N GLY A 299 -7.91 36.48 8.17
CA GLY A 299 -7.59 37.90 8.20
C GLY A 299 -6.53 38.27 9.24
N SER A 300 -6.21 37.40 10.20
CA SER A 300 -5.08 37.58 11.12
C SER A 300 -3.74 37.66 10.39
N ASN A 301 -3.65 37.07 9.19
CA ASN A 301 -2.49 37.17 8.29
C ASN A 301 -2.26 38.57 7.70
N GLY A 302 -3.22 39.50 7.82
CA GLY A 302 -3.14 40.86 7.28
C GLY A 302 -3.28 40.94 5.75
N ASP A 303 -3.48 42.16 5.22
CA ASP A 303 -3.66 42.38 3.77
C ASP A 303 -2.46 41.86 2.96
N PRO A 304 -2.64 40.90 2.03
CA PRO A 304 -1.55 40.34 1.21
C PRO A 304 -0.72 41.36 0.42
N LYS A 305 -1.24 42.58 0.21
CA LYS A 305 -0.53 43.68 -0.45
C LYS A 305 0.42 44.43 0.49
N SER A 306 0.22 44.31 1.81
CA SER A 306 1.04 44.94 2.83
C SER A 306 2.32 44.14 3.06
N PRO A 307 3.51 44.75 3.05
CA PRO A 307 4.77 44.08 3.41
C PRO A 307 4.80 43.46 4.82
N GLN A 308 3.84 43.78 5.67
CA GLN A 308 3.71 43.25 7.04
C GLN A 308 2.83 41.99 7.10
N SER A 309 2.13 41.64 6.01
CA SER A 309 1.31 40.45 5.94
C SER A 309 2.16 39.18 5.86
N LEU A 310 1.70 38.11 6.49
CA LEU A 310 2.33 36.79 6.38
C LEU A 310 2.15 36.17 4.99
N HIS A 311 1.11 36.61 4.26
CA HIS A 311 0.89 36.23 2.86
C HIS A 311 1.62 37.12 1.86
N TYR A 312 2.27 38.22 2.29
CA TYR A 312 2.98 39.12 1.40
C TYR A 312 4.05 38.39 0.59
N ILE A 313 3.85 38.30 -0.72
CA ILE A 313 4.85 37.71 -1.62
C ILE A 313 5.92 38.78 -1.85
N SER A 314 7.11 38.55 -1.30
CA SER A 314 8.24 39.46 -1.46
C SER A 314 8.62 39.65 -2.94
N PRO A 315 9.40 40.69 -3.30
CA PRO A 315 9.95 40.83 -4.65
C PRO A 315 10.78 39.61 -5.11
N GLN A 316 11.32 38.83 -4.16
CA GLN A 316 12.02 37.57 -4.41
C GLN A 316 11.07 36.38 -4.59
N GLY A 317 9.75 36.59 -4.49
CA GLY A 317 8.72 35.60 -4.76
C GLY A 317 8.42 34.64 -3.62
N VAL A 318 8.80 34.98 -2.37
CA VAL A 318 8.74 34.08 -1.20
C VAL A 318 8.07 34.73 0.02
N ASN A 319 7.47 33.89 0.87
CA ASN A 319 6.95 34.20 2.20
C ASN A 319 7.04 32.92 3.08
N GLU A 320 6.67 33.00 4.37
CA GLU A 320 6.79 31.86 5.28
C GLU A 320 5.92 30.66 4.86
N TYR A 321 4.72 30.90 4.34
CA TYR A 321 3.83 29.87 3.78
C TYR A 321 4.51 29.10 2.63
N LEU A 322 5.03 29.83 1.63
CA LEU A 322 5.73 29.25 0.49
C LEU A 322 6.98 28.49 0.93
N SER A 323 7.74 29.01 1.89
CA SER A 323 8.91 28.32 2.44
C SER A 323 8.51 27.00 3.12
N ALA A 324 7.41 26.97 3.87
CA ALA A 324 6.89 25.74 4.47
C ALA A 324 6.43 24.72 3.42
N ILE A 325 5.65 25.14 2.42
CA ILE A 325 5.19 24.30 1.30
C ILE A 325 6.38 23.66 0.59
N TRP A 326 7.39 24.47 0.22
CA TRP A 326 8.58 23.98 -0.44
C TRP A 326 9.40 23.01 0.42
N SER A 327 9.58 23.33 1.71
CA SER A 327 10.43 22.53 2.59
C SER A 327 9.83 21.14 2.83
N VAL A 328 8.54 21.07 3.13
CA VAL A 328 7.84 19.81 3.43
C VAL A 328 7.52 19.05 2.16
N GLY A 329 6.93 19.73 1.17
CA GLY A 329 6.48 19.13 -0.07
C GLY A 329 7.62 18.51 -0.87
N ASN A 330 8.81 19.15 -0.89
CA ASN A 330 9.93 18.63 -1.67
C ASN A 330 10.45 17.29 -1.19
N VAL A 331 10.26 16.98 0.10
CA VAL A 331 10.64 15.69 0.68
C VAL A 331 9.53 14.66 0.46
N ILE A 332 8.28 15.00 0.82
CA ILE A 332 7.16 14.05 0.75
C ILE A 332 6.83 13.62 -0.68
N GLN A 333 6.98 14.50 -1.68
CA GLN A 333 6.58 14.21 -3.06
C GLN A 333 7.29 13.01 -3.70
N ASP A 334 8.43 12.55 -3.16
CA ASP A 334 9.12 11.37 -3.67
C ASP A 334 8.48 10.05 -3.20
N TYR A 335 7.57 10.10 -2.23
CA TYR A 335 6.83 8.97 -1.64
C TYR A 335 5.35 8.92 -2.06
N ASP A 336 4.93 9.91 -2.85
CA ASP A 336 3.66 9.92 -3.56
C ASP A 336 3.92 9.51 -5.03
N SER A 337 3.19 8.51 -5.52
CA SER A 337 3.47 7.91 -6.83
C SER A 337 3.00 8.77 -8.01
N ASP A 338 1.88 9.48 -7.86
CA ASP A 338 1.32 10.30 -8.95
C ASP A 338 1.74 11.77 -8.81
N LYS A 339 2.19 12.16 -7.61
CA LYS A 339 2.60 13.54 -7.27
C LYS A 339 1.48 14.53 -7.50
N MET A 340 0.23 14.09 -7.35
CA MET A 340 -0.96 14.91 -7.45
C MET A 340 -1.43 15.23 -6.04
N PHE A 341 -1.28 16.48 -5.63
CA PHE A 341 -1.57 16.89 -4.25
C PHE A 341 -2.88 17.68 -4.18
N PRO A 342 -3.90 17.20 -3.44
CA PRO A 342 -5.02 18.05 -3.07
C PRO A 342 -4.52 19.27 -2.28
N ALA A 343 -4.87 20.47 -2.74
CA ALA A 343 -4.47 21.70 -2.10
C ALA A 343 -5.69 22.56 -1.76
N PHE A 344 -5.88 22.85 -0.48
CA PHE A 344 -7.02 23.56 0.05
C PHE A 344 -6.59 24.83 0.79
N GLY A 345 -7.46 25.83 0.75
CA GLY A 345 -7.43 26.98 1.67
C GLY A 345 -8.58 26.88 2.67
N PHE A 346 -8.46 27.57 3.81
CA PHE A 346 -9.54 27.70 4.79
C PHE A 346 -9.57 29.09 5.43
N GLY A 347 -10.75 29.54 5.86
CA GLY A 347 -10.91 30.79 6.61
C GLY A 347 -11.04 32.05 5.75
N ALA A 348 -11.49 31.92 4.50
CA ALA A 348 -11.63 33.05 3.57
C ALA A 348 -13.03 33.14 2.95
N GLN A 349 -13.41 34.32 2.47
CA GLN A 349 -14.59 34.48 1.63
C GLN A 349 -14.24 34.25 0.16
N ILE A 350 -14.99 33.36 -0.49
CA ILE A 350 -14.68 32.86 -1.84
C ILE A 350 -15.67 33.42 -2.88
N PRO A 351 -15.19 33.95 -4.03
CA PRO A 351 -16.07 34.39 -5.10
C PRO A 351 -16.83 33.20 -5.74
N PRO A 352 -17.97 33.43 -6.40
CA PRO A 352 -18.65 34.73 -6.57
C PRO A 352 -19.58 35.08 -5.40
N SER A 353 -19.92 34.11 -4.54
CA SER A 353 -20.90 34.29 -3.45
C SER A 353 -20.34 35.09 -2.26
N TRP A 354 -19.01 35.15 -2.14
CA TRP A 354 -18.30 35.76 -1.00
C TRP A 354 -18.72 35.18 0.35
N GLN A 355 -19.19 33.93 0.36
CA GLN A 355 -19.45 33.20 1.58
C GLN A 355 -18.13 32.74 2.20
N VAL A 356 -18.10 32.72 3.54
CA VAL A 356 -16.98 32.19 4.29
C VAL A 356 -16.89 30.71 4.02
N SER A 357 -15.72 30.26 3.59
CA SER A 357 -15.39 28.85 3.46
C SER A 357 -14.27 28.49 4.43
N HIS A 358 -14.48 27.39 5.14
CA HIS A 358 -13.47 26.73 5.96
C HIS A 358 -12.77 25.58 5.22
N GLU A 359 -13.04 25.45 3.92
CA GLU A 359 -12.39 24.50 3.03
C GLU A 359 -12.72 24.84 1.57
N PHE A 360 -11.71 25.18 0.76
CA PHE A 360 -11.90 25.43 -0.66
C PHE A 360 -10.65 25.04 -1.45
N PRO A 361 -10.80 24.50 -2.67
CA PRO A 361 -9.66 24.12 -3.50
C PRO A 361 -8.89 25.37 -3.95
N LEU A 362 -7.56 25.38 -3.83
CA LEU A 362 -6.74 26.54 -4.21
C LEU A 362 -6.80 26.82 -5.72
N ASN A 363 -7.05 25.79 -6.54
CA ASN A 363 -7.22 25.93 -7.98
C ASN A 363 -8.66 26.32 -8.40
N PHE A 364 -9.56 26.58 -7.43
CA PHE A 364 -10.99 26.86 -7.63
C PHE A 364 -11.76 25.79 -8.41
N ASN A 365 -11.21 24.58 -8.50
CA ASN A 365 -11.85 23.45 -9.14
C ASN A 365 -12.29 22.44 -8.07
N PRO A 366 -13.52 22.55 -7.53
CA PRO A 366 -14.00 21.61 -6.52
C PRO A 366 -14.01 20.19 -7.07
N SER A 367 -14.25 20.02 -8.36
CA SER A 367 -14.25 18.75 -9.07
C SER A 367 -12.89 18.04 -9.15
N ASN A 368 -11.80 18.80 -9.03
CA ASN A 368 -10.42 18.31 -9.10
C ASN A 368 -9.48 19.27 -8.32
N PRO A 369 -9.30 19.08 -7.01
CA PRO A 369 -8.45 19.94 -6.18
C PRO A 369 -6.96 19.63 -6.33
N PHE A 370 -6.60 18.66 -7.19
CA PHE A 370 -5.25 18.15 -7.28
C PHE A 370 -4.34 19.11 -8.06
N CYS A 371 -3.16 19.33 -7.50
CA CYS A 371 -2.08 20.12 -8.08
C CYS A 371 -0.92 19.18 -8.48
N ALA A 372 -0.36 19.40 -9.68
CA ALA A 372 0.78 18.63 -10.16
C ALA A 372 2.07 19.05 -9.44
N GLY A 373 2.51 18.23 -8.49
CA GLY A 373 3.70 18.45 -7.68
C GLY A 373 3.61 19.66 -6.75
N VAL A 374 4.72 19.92 -6.05
CA VAL A 374 4.84 21.08 -5.14
C VAL A 374 4.74 22.39 -5.92
N GLU A 375 5.28 22.41 -7.14
CA GLU A 375 5.16 23.54 -8.08
C GLU A 375 3.69 23.90 -8.34
N GLY A 376 2.85 22.89 -8.63
CA GLY A 376 1.43 23.11 -8.84
C GLY A 376 0.71 23.69 -7.61
N VAL A 377 1.09 23.27 -6.40
CA VAL A 377 0.53 23.81 -5.14
C VAL A 377 0.93 25.29 -4.97
N VAL A 378 2.19 25.61 -5.25
CA VAL A 378 2.72 26.98 -5.19
C VAL A 378 2.04 27.88 -6.20
N ASP A 379 1.86 27.41 -7.43
CA ASP A 379 1.18 28.16 -8.48
C ASP A 379 -0.30 28.38 -8.13
N ALA A 380 -0.99 27.34 -7.65
CA ALA A 380 -2.36 27.46 -7.18
C ALA A 380 -2.48 28.46 -6.02
N TYR A 381 -1.59 28.42 -5.03
CA TYR A 381 -1.55 29.40 -3.94
C TYR A 381 -1.37 30.83 -4.45
N ARG A 382 -0.42 31.07 -5.37
CA ARG A 382 -0.15 32.39 -5.96
C ARG A 382 -1.33 32.94 -6.75
N VAL A 383 -2.03 32.07 -7.48
CA VAL A 383 -3.23 32.42 -8.25
C VAL A 383 -4.43 32.66 -7.33
N CYS A 384 -4.56 31.87 -6.27
CA CYS A 384 -5.68 31.91 -5.33
C CYS A 384 -5.70 33.18 -4.47
N LEU A 385 -4.55 33.52 -3.89
CA LEU A 385 -4.40 34.61 -2.92
C LEU A 385 -5.01 35.95 -3.33
N PRO A 386 -4.81 36.49 -4.56
CA PRO A 386 -5.42 37.76 -4.95
C PRO A 386 -6.93 37.68 -5.24
N GLN A 387 -7.52 36.49 -5.32
CA GLN A 387 -8.91 36.28 -5.72
C GLN A 387 -9.87 36.10 -4.52
N VAL A 388 -9.34 35.78 -3.35
CA VAL A 388 -10.12 35.58 -2.12
C VAL A 388 -10.06 36.80 -1.20
N LYS A 389 -11.00 36.90 -0.25
CA LYS A 389 -10.90 37.87 0.85
C LYS A 389 -10.56 37.12 2.14
N LEU A 390 -9.43 37.47 2.74
CA LEU A 390 -9.04 36.90 4.03
C LEU A 390 -10.09 37.22 5.09
N TYR A 391 -10.53 36.22 5.85
CA TYR A 391 -11.64 36.36 6.80
C TYR A 391 -11.43 35.50 8.06
N GLY A 392 -12.41 34.74 8.51
CA GLY A 392 -12.29 33.86 9.67
C GLY A 392 -13.63 33.24 10.04
N PRO A 393 -13.69 32.44 11.11
CA PRO A 393 -12.58 32.05 12.00
C PRO A 393 -11.59 31.04 11.39
N THR A 394 -10.50 30.78 12.12
CA THR A 394 -9.51 29.73 11.82
C THR A 394 -10.01 28.41 12.39
N ASN A 395 -10.50 27.53 11.52
CA ASN A 395 -11.11 26.26 11.90
C ASN A 395 -10.39 25.08 11.24
N PHE A 396 -9.87 24.13 12.01
CA PHE A 396 -9.16 22.96 11.46
C PHE A 396 -10.04 21.72 11.34
N SER A 397 -11.09 21.61 12.15
CA SER A 397 -11.96 20.43 12.15
C SER A 397 -12.50 20.07 10.76
N PRO A 398 -12.94 21.01 9.90
CA PRO A 398 -13.44 20.68 8.57
C PRO A 398 -12.41 19.94 7.70
N ILE A 399 -11.20 20.48 7.57
CA ILE A 399 -10.16 19.89 6.72
C ILE A 399 -9.60 18.58 7.30
N ILE A 400 -9.51 18.45 8.62
CA ILE A 400 -9.12 17.19 9.26
C ILE A 400 -10.16 16.11 8.96
N ASN A 401 -11.46 16.42 9.11
CA ASN A 401 -12.53 15.48 8.81
C ASN A 401 -12.59 15.12 7.32
N HIS A 402 -12.29 16.05 6.42
CA HIS A 402 -12.20 15.78 4.99
C HIS A 402 -11.18 14.67 4.70
N VAL A 403 -9.94 14.84 5.16
CA VAL A 403 -8.88 13.84 4.90
C VAL A 403 -9.15 12.54 5.66
N ALA A 404 -9.73 12.62 6.86
CA ALA A 404 -10.16 11.47 7.63
C ALA A 404 -11.20 10.61 6.87
N CYS A 405 -12.07 11.20 6.04
CA CYS A 405 -13.01 10.42 5.21
C CYS A 405 -12.27 9.48 4.24
N PHE A 406 -11.21 9.94 3.56
CA PHE A 406 -10.41 9.09 2.68
C PHE A 406 -9.60 8.04 3.47
N ALA A 407 -9.01 8.45 4.59
CA ALA A 407 -8.29 7.53 5.46
C ALA A 407 -9.19 6.41 6.00
N LYS A 408 -10.47 6.71 6.27
CA LYS A 408 -11.45 5.71 6.71
C LYS A 408 -11.74 4.66 5.64
N GLN A 409 -11.77 5.03 4.37
CA GLN A 409 -11.95 4.06 3.26
C GLN A 409 -10.78 3.09 3.18
N ALA A 410 -9.56 3.55 3.45
CA ALA A 410 -8.37 2.71 3.45
C ALA A 410 -8.35 1.65 4.58
N LEU A 411 -9.24 1.71 5.57
CA LEU A 411 -9.38 0.65 6.59
C LEU A 411 -9.90 -0.67 6.03
N GLN A 412 -10.58 -0.66 4.88
CA GLN A 412 -11.07 -1.89 4.23
C GLN A 412 -9.97 -2.66 3.50
N GLN A 413 -8.76 -2.10 3.42
CA GLN A 413 -7.64 -2.74 2.76
C GLN A 413 -7.08 -3.90 3.60
N THR A 414 -6.77 -5.01 2.93
CA THR A 414 -6.14 -6.17 3.57
C THR A 414 -4.61 -6.02 3.70
N THR A 415 -4.05 -4.98 3.09
CA THR A 415 -2.63 -4.63 3.08
C THR A 415 -2.42 -3.15 3.39
N ALA A 416 -1.20 -2.80 3.81
CA ALA A 416 -0.78 -1.43 4.09
C ALA A 416 -0.53 -0.64 2.79
N SER A 417 -1.57 -0.38 2.01
CA SER A 417 -1.42 0.20 0.67
C SER A 417 -1.46 1.73 0.66
N GLN A 418 -2.18 2.35 1.59
CA GLN A 418 -2.42 3.80 1.59
C GLN A 418 -2.25 4.38 2.99
N TYR A 419 -1.58 5.53 3.08
CA TYR A 419 -1.49 6.34 4.30
C TYR A 419 -1.62 7.82 3.94
N PHE A 420 -2.33 8.59 4.75
CA PHE A 420 -2.67 9.98 4.45
C PHE A 420 -1.88 10.95 5.32
N VAL A 421 -1.35 12.02 4.73
CA VAL A 421 -0.59 13.04 5.43
C VAL A 421 -1.20 14.40 5.12
N LEU A 422 -1.75 15.07 6.13
CA LEU A 422 -2.31 16.41 6.03
C LEU A 422 -1.32 17.43 6.58
N LEU A 423 -0.81 18.33 5.73
CA LEU A 423 -0.05 19.51 6.14
C LEU A 423 -0.99 20.70 6.31
N ILE A 424 -1.05 21.26 7.51
CA ILE A 424 -1.75 22.51 7.85
C ILE A 424 -0.71 23.60 8.09
N ILE A 425 -0.84 24.74 7.40
CA ILE A 425 0.02 25.91 7.62
C ILE A 425 -0.87 27.05 8.12
N THR A 426 -0.58 27.59 9.30
CA THR A 426 -1.42 28.58 10.00
C THR A 426 -0.58 29.65 10.70
N ASP A 427 -1.16 30.81 11.00
CA ASP A 427 -0.52 31.82 11.83
C ASP A 427 -0.81 31.67 13.34
N GLY A 428 -1.65 30.72 13.77
CA GLY A 428 -1.62 30.17 15.13
C GLY A 428 -2.85 30.34 16.02
N VAL A 429 -3.96 30.92 15.56
CA VAL A 429 -5.17 31.08 16.41
C VAL A 429 -6.24 30.09 16.00
N ILE A 430 -6.35 28.90 16.61
CA ILE A 430 -7.50 28.00 16.37
C ILE A 430 -8.72 28.51 17.14
N THR A 431 -9.88 28.57 16.46
CA THR A 431 -11.16 28.94 17.08
C THR A 431 -12.00 27.72 17.45
N ASP A 432 -11.93 26.63 16.67
CA ASP A 432 -12.70 25.39 16.87
C ASP A 432 -11.89 24.31 17.62
N MET A 433 -11.26 24.70 18.73
CA MET A 433 -10.31 23.84 19.45
C MET A 433 -10.93 22.51 19.89
N ASP A 434 -12.18 22.54 20.36
CA ASP A 434 -12.86 21.34 20.84
C ASP A 434 -13.27 20.40 19.69
N GLU A 435 -13.78 20.94 18.59
CA GLU A 435 -14.09 20.19 17.38
C GLU A 435 -12.83 19.62 16.73
N THR A 436 -11.73 20.38 16.77
CA THR A 436 -10.41 19.95 16.28
C THR A 436 -9.88 18.79 17.12
N ARG A 437 -9.96 18.87 18.46
CA ARG A 437 -9.60 17.76 19.36
C ARG A 437 -10.41 16.50 19.06
N ASN A 438 -11.72 16.64 18.88
CA ASN A 438 -12.59 15.50 18.55
C ASN A 438 -12.20 14.90 17.18
N ALA A 439 -11.91 15.73 16.18
CA ALA A 439 -11.49 15.29 14.86
C ALA A 439 -10.15 14.53 14.92
N ILE A 440 -9.16 15.04 15.68
CA ILE A 440 -7.86 14.37 15.88
C ILE A 440 -8.01 13.04 16.61
N VAL A 441 -8.81 13.00 17.69
CA VAL A 441 -9.06 11.75 18.44
C VAL A 441 -9.73 10.70 17.55
N ASN A 442 -10.69 11.09 16.72
CA ASN A 442 -11.31 10.20 15.74
C ASN A 442 -10.32 9.74 14.66
N ALA A 443 -9.54 10.67 14.10
CA ALA A 443 -8.53 10.40 13.07
C ALA A 443 -7.38 9.53 13.59
N SER A 444 -7.12 9.51 14.91
CA SER A 444 -6.09 8.65 15.51
C SER A 444 -6.29 7.16 15.24
N ARG A 445 -7.50 6.75 14.84
CA ARG A 445 -7.87 5.37 14.47
C ARG A 445 -7.66 5.03 13.00
N LEU A 446 -7.35 6.01 12.17
CA LEU A 446 -7.29 5.90 10.71
C LEU A 446 -5.83 5.88 10.23
N PRO A 447 -5.49 5.43 9.02
CA PRO A 447 -4.14 5.53 8.45
C PRO A 447 -3.79 6.98 8.07
N MET A 448 -3.64 7.87 9.06
CA MET A 448 -3.47 9.30 8.84
C MET A 448 -2.51 9.96 9.85
N SER A 449 -1.74 10.93 9.38
CA SER A 449 -0.96 11.88 10.20
C SER A 449 -1.31 13.32 9.83
N ILE A 450 -1.15 14.22 10.80
CA ILE A 450 -1.40 15.66 10.69
C ILE A 450 -0.11 16.38 11.06
N ILE A 451 0.33 17.27 10.19
CA ILE A 451 1.48 18.13 10.39
C ILE A 451 0.98 19.56 10.44
N ILE A 452 1.38 20.31 11.47
CA ILE A 452 0.99 21.71 11.66
C ILE A 452 2.26 22.57 11.66
N VAL A 453 2.36 23.50 10.71
CA VAL A 453 3.44 24.49 10.66
C VAL A 453 2.90 25.87 11.05
N GLY A 454 3.38 26.38 12.18
CA GLY A 454 3.00 27.71 12.69
C GLY A 454 3.89 28.80 12.10
N VAL A 455 3.34 29.69 11.28
CA VAL A 455 4.03 30.85 10.69
C VAL A 455 3.80 32.13 11.48
N GLY A 456 4.71 33.09 11.36
CA GLY A 456 4.59 34.37 12.04
C GLY A 456 4.96 34.33 13.53
N GLY A 457 4.38 35.26 14.28
CA GLY A 457 4.80 35.60 15.65
C GLY A 457 3.76 35.36 16.74
N ALA A 458 2.66 34.65 16.45
CA ALA A 458 1.59 34.43 17.41
C ALA A 458 2.01 33.52 18.58
N ASP A 459 1.08 33.39 19.53
CA ASP A 459 1.13 32.39 20.58
C ASP A 459 0.69 31.03 20.03
N PHE A 460 1.55 30.02 20.14
CA PHE A 460 1.31 28.68 19.63
C PHE A 460 0.98 27.66 20.73
N SER A 461 0.68 28.11 21.95
CA SER A 461 0.32 27.24 23.08
C SER A 461 -0.79 26.25 22.75
N ALA A 462 -1.76 26.64 21.90
CA ALA A 462 -2.81 25.76 21.42
C ALA A 462 -2.29 24.63 20.53
N MET A 463 -1.29 24.88 19.69
CA MET A 463 -0.73 23.86 18.79
C MET A 463 0.19 22.91 19.54
N GLU A 464 0.99 23.44 20.47
CA GLU A 464 1.80 22.65 21.39
C GLU A 464 0.92 21.68 22.22
N PHE A 465 -0.28 22.13 22.62
CA PHE A 465 -1.26 21.25 23.27
C PHE A 465 -1.80 20.13 22.35
N LEU A 466 -1.91 20.36 21.04
CA LEU A 466 -2.39 19.35 20.08
C LEU A 466 -1.31 18.31 19.74
N ASP A 467 -0.04 18.65 19.89
CA ASP A 467 1.14 17.85 19.52
C ASP A 467 1.31 16.56 20.35
N GLY A 468 0.60 16.40 21.46
CA GLY A 468 0.54 15.13 22.21
C GLY A 468 1.81 14.73 22.98
N ASP A 469 2.94 15.42 22.78
CA ASP A 469 4.23 15.20 23.45
C ASP A 469 4.16 15.24 24.99
N ASP A 470 3.34 16.15 25.55
CA ASP A 470 3.13 16.30 26.99
C ASP A 470 2.05 15.37 27.57
N GLY A 471 1.51 14.45 26.75
CA GLY A 471 0.55 13.43 27.16
C GLY A 471 -0.56 13.20 26.13
N ARG A 472 -1.26 12.05 26.26
CA ARG A 472 -2.29 11.67 25.28
C ARG A 472 -3.43 12.70 25.21
N LEU A 473 -3.61 13.28 24.02
CA LEU A 473 -4.74 14.15 23.69
C LEU A 473 -6.06 13.44 24.00
N ARG A 474 -7.02 14.17 24.57
CA ARG A 474 -8.36 13.67 24.89
C ARG A 474 -9.43 14.48 24.20
N SER A 475 -10.53 13.83 23.85
CA SER A 475 -11.77 14.46 23.38
C SER A 475 -12.48 15.18 24.53
N LEU A 476 -13.55 15.89 24.21
CA LEU A 476 -14.47 16.45 25.22
C LEU A 476 -15.18 15.38 26.06
N SER A 477 -15.41 14.19 25.50
CA SER A 477 -16.01 13.05 26.21
C SER A 477 -15.02 12.33 27.13
N GLY A 478 -13.76 12.77 27.19
CA GLY A 478 -12.68 12.16 27.97
C GLY A 478 -11.98 10.99 27.29
N GLU A 479 -12.39 10.64 26.06
CA GLU A 479 -11.80 9.59 25.25
C GLU A 479 -10.39 9.99 24.82
N ALA A 480 -9.40 9.12 25.02
CA ALA A 480 -8.02 9.40 24.64
C ALA A 480 -7.76 9.01 23.18
N ALA A 481 -6.94 9.81 22.48
CA ALA A 481 -6.38 9.43 21.20
C ALA A 481 -5.68 8.07 21.31
N MET A 482 -5.88 7.22 20.30
CA MET A 482 -5.35 5.86 20.30
C MET A 482 -3.83 5.84 20.15
N ARG A 483 -3.31 6.81 19.41
CA ARG A 483 -1.90 7.04 19.09
C ARG A 483 -1.71 8.52 18.83
N ASP A 484 -0.46 8.97 18.91
CA ASP A 484 -0.10 10.30 18.44
C ASP A 484 -0.11 10.36 16.92
N ILE A 485 -0.66 11.44 16.38
CA ILE A 485 -0.79 11.67 14.94
C ILE A 485 -0.49 13.11 14.54
N VAL A 486 -0.27 14.01 15.51
CA VAL A 486 -0.02 15.42 15.24
C VAL A 486 1.47 15.68 15.40
N GLN A 487 2.04 16.47 14.49
CA GLN A 487 3.35 17.08 14.70
C GLN A 487 3.19 18.58 14.55
N PHE A 488 3.55 19.37 15.56
CA PHE A 488 3.60 20.81 15.48
C PHE A 488 5.04 21.32 15.36
N VAL A 489 5.26 22.28 14.45
CA VAL A 489 6.56 22.96 14.29
C VAL A 489 6.36 24.46 14.05
N PRO A 490 6.88 25.33 14.94
CA PRO A 490 6.83 26.77 14.73
C PRO A 490 7.96 27.23 13.77
N PHE A 491 7.57 27.73 12.59
CA PHE A 491 8.48 28.18 11.51
C PHE A 491 9.51 29.21 11.99
N ARG A 492 9.15 30.05 12.97
CA ARG A 492 10.04 31.08 13.54
C ARG A 492 11.37 30.54 14.06
N GLN A 493 11.44 29.27 14.46
CA GLN A 493 12.69 28.62 14.90
C GLN A 493 13.69 28.40 13.75
N PHE A 494 13.25 28.49 12.49
CA PHE A 494 14.02 28.11 11.31
C PHE A 494 14.34 29.27 10.34
N LYS A 495 13.97 30.52 10.67
CA LYS A 495 14.20 31.70 9.81
C LYS A 495 15.67 31.89 9.39
N ASN A 496 16.61 31.48 10.24
CA ASN A 496 18.05 31.56 10.00
C ASN A 496 18.70 30.17 9.86
N ALA A 497 17.90 29.11 9.76
CA ALA A 497 18.38 27.74 9.63
C ALA A 497 18.49 27.34 8.14
N PRO A 498 19.30 26.32 7.80
CA PRO A 498 19.27 25.73 6.47
C PRO A 498 17.84 25.29 6.11
N SER A 499 17.46 25.40 4.83
CA SER A 499 16.11 25.04 4.37
C SER A 499 15.71 23.61 4.71
N GLN A 500 16.68 22.71 4.82
CA GLN A 500 16.48 21.31 5.20
C GLN A 500 16.10 21.13 6.69
N ALA A 501 16.46 22.08 7.56
CA ALA A 501 16.24 21.94 9.00
C ALA A 501 14.75 21.97 9.37
N LEU A 502 13.94 22.76 8.64
CA LEU A 502 12.50 22.77 8.82
C LEU A 502 11.88 21.42 8.46
N ALA A 503 12.21 20.90 7.27
CA ALA A 503 11.72 19.60 6.82
C ALA A 503 12.14 18.47 7.78
N GLN A 504 13.37 18.53 8.29
CA GLN A 504 13.88 17.60 9.31
C GLN A 504 13.01 17.58 10.57
N SER A 505 12.67 18.75 11.10
CA SER A 505 11.83 18.83 12.30
C SER A 505 10.38 18.42 12.03
N VAL A 506 9.84 18.81 10.87
CA VAL A 506 8.45 18.59 10.50
C VAL A 506 8.14 17.11 10.20
N LEU A 507 9.11 16.39 9.63
CA LEU A 507 8.93 15.02 9.14
C LEU A 507 9.50 13.96 10.07
N ALA A 508 10.08 14.35 11.20
CA ALA A 508 10.82 13.47 12.10
C ALA A 508 9.99 12.27 12.58
N GLU A 509 8.72 12.49 12.92
CA GLU A 509 7.87 11.45 13.51
C GLU A 509 7.10 10.61 12.51
N LEU A 510 6.90 11.13 11.30
CA LEU A 510 6.04 10.51 10.30
C LEU A 510 6.39 9.04 10.01
N PRO A 511 7.68 8.64 9.83
CA PRO A 511 8.04 7.23 9.64
C PRO A 511 7.57 6.32 10.78
N GLN A 512 7.68 6.79 12.03
CA GLN A 512 7.25 6.02 13.20
C GLN A 512 5.73 5.97 13.29
N GLN A 513 5.03 7.07 13.01
CA GLN A 513 3.56 7.12 13.00
C GLN A 513 2.97 6.15 11.95
N VAL A 514 3.57 6.06 10.77
CA VAL A 514 3.20 5.12 9.70
C VAL A 514 3.44 3.66 10.12
N ALA A 515 4.67 3.33 10.50
CA ALA A 515 5.03 1.96 10.86
C ALA A 515 4.25 1.45 12.09
N SER A 516 4.05 2.32 13.09
CA SER A 516 3.30 1.98 14.31
C SER A 516 1.83 1.73 14.01
N PHE A 517 1.21 2.52 13.14
CA PHE A 517 -0.18 2.30 12.72
C PHE A 517 -0.33 0.92 12.05
N PHE A 518 0.42 0.64 10.99
CA PHE A 518 0.27 -0.63 10.28
C PHE A 518 0.64 -1.84 11.14
N SER A 519 1.64 -1.70 12.02
CA SER A 519 1.98 -2.73 13.01
C SER A 519 0.85 -3.00 14.00
N LEU A 520 0.22 -1.94 14.54
CA LEU A 520 -0.92 -2.05 15.46
C LEU A 520 -2.09 -2.80 14.84
N PHE A 521 -2.39 -2.51 13.57
CA PHE A 521 -3.45 -3.16 12.80
C PHE A 521 -3.00 -4.46 12.11
N LYS A 522 -1.74 -4.88 12.30
CA LYS A 522 -1.14 -6.11 11.74
C LYS A 522 -1.22 -6.18 10.21
N LEU A 523 -1.18 -5.02 9.55
CA LEU A 523 -1.19 -4.92 8.10
C LEU A 523 0.22 -5.12 7.55
N LYS A 524 0.31 -5.93 6.50
CA LYS A 524 1.57 -6.23 5.79
C LYS A 524 1.72 -5.29 4.58
N PRO A 525 2.95 -5.01 4.13
CA PRO A 525 3.16 -4.30 2.87
C PRO A 525 2.44 -5.02 1.70
N PRO A 526 1.91 -4.28 0.71
CA PRO A 526 1.19 -4.86 -0.44
C PRO A 526 2.00 -5.92 -1.19
N HIS A 527 3.29 -5.66 -1.35
CA HIS A 527 4.27 -6.57 -1.88
C HIS A 527 5.31 -6.86 -0.81
N ASP A 528 5.13 -7.94 -0.06
CA ASP A 528 6.17 -8.43 0.83
C ASP A 528 7.15 -9.30 0.03
N PRO A 529 8.37 -8.81 -0.28
CA PRO A 529 9.36 -9.59 -1.02
C PRO A 529 9.82 -10.85 -0.25
N ASN A 530 9.53 -10.93 1.05
CA ASN A 530 9.91 -12.02 1.94
C ASN A 530 8.71 -12.86 2.43
N ALA A 531 7.49 -12.68 1.90
CA ALA A 531 6.30 -13.43 2.32
C ALA A 531 6.46 -14.95 2.22
N SER A 532 7.37 -15.42 1.37
CA SER A 532 7.74 -16.83 1.25
C SER A 532 8.58 -17.40 2.42
N CYS A 533 8.99 -16.58 3.39
CA CYS A 533 9.88 -16.99 4.49
C CYS A 533 9.14 -17.28 5.82
N LEU A 534 7.83 -17.02 5.93
CA LEU A 534 7.10 -17.07 7.22
C LEU A 534 6.01 -18.15 7.33
N LEU A 535 5.95 -19.13 6.42
CA LEU A 535 5.04 -20.28 6.53
C LEU A 535 5.76 -21.55 7.01
N CYS A 536 6.40 -21.50 8.17
CA CYS A 536 6.80 -22.71 8.89
C CYS A 536 6.25 -22.64 10.32
N SER A 537 5.08 -23.24 10.54
CA SER A 537 4.69 -23.78 11.85
C SER A 537 4.99 -25.28 11.86
N PRO A 538 5.61 -25.83 12.91
CA PRO A 538 6.10 -27.20 12.91
C PRO A 538 5.00 -28.19 13.32
N ASN A 539 4.83 -29.26 12.54
CA ASN A 539 4.81 -30.65 13.04
C ASN A 539 4.59 -31.70 11.94
N MET A 540 5.54 -32.65 11.88
CA MET A 540 5.53 -34.01 11.29
C MET A 540 5.65 -34.19 9.75
N GLN A 541 6.72 -34.92 9.40
CA GLN A 541 7.43 -35.25 8.14
C GLN A 541 6.60 -35.58 6.88
N PRO A 542 6.94 -34.92 5.75
CA PRO A 542 6.73 -35.46 4.36
C PRO A 542 7.76 -34.98 3.26
N LEU A 543 7.63 -35.29 1.94
CA LEU A 543 8.59 -34.97 0.80
C LEU A 543 8.31 -33.68 -0.02
N ILE A 544 9.33 -32.92 -0.51
CA ILE A 544 9.22 -31.64 -1.29
C ILE A 544 9.86 -31.67 -2.70
N LEU A 545 9.23 -31.01 -3.67
CA LEU A 545 9.80 -30.64 -4.98
C LEU A 545 10.10 -29.13 -5.03
N HIS A 546 11.32 -28.75 -5.40
CA HIS A 546 11.89 -27.39 -5.43
C HIS A 546 12.40 -27.05 -6.85
N LEU A 547 12.39 -25.78 -7.26
CA LEU A 547 12.84 -25.33 -8.59
C LEU A 547 13.90 -24.24 -8.38
N SER A 548 15.15 -24.48 -8.79
CA SER A 548 16.32 -23.71 -8.30
C SER A 548 16.41 -22.26 -8.76
N ASN A 549 15.62 -21.87 -9.77
CA ASN A 549 15.50 -20.47 -10.20
C ASN A 549 14.47 -19.68 -9.37
N PHE A 550 13.80 -20.33 -8.40
CA PHE A 550 12.75 -19.73 -7.58
C PHE A 550 12.70 -20.40 -6.18
N PRO A 551 13.41 -19.86 -5.16
CA PRO A 551 13.49 -20.47 -3.83
C PRO A 551 12.15 -20.57 -3.07
N SER A 552 11.13 -19.83 -3.52
CA SER A 552 9.86 -19.61 -2.83
C SER A 552 8.70 -20.49 -3.30
N LEU A 553 8.92 -21.44 -4.22
CA LEU A 553 7.91 -22.43 -4.59
C LEU A 553 8.31 -23.82 -4.10
N CYS A 554 8.00 -24.10 -2.83
CA CYS A 554 7.86 -25.48 -2.38
C CYS A 554 6.49 -25.98 -2.84
N SER A 555 6.48 -26.99 -3.70
CA SER A 555 5.26 -27.77 -3.93
C SER A 555 4.76 -28.35 -2.59
N GLN A 556 3.44 -28.56 -2.48
CA GLN A 556 2.84 -29.11 -1.26
C GLN A 556 3.54 -30.41 -0.86
N VAL A 557 3.97 -30.47 0.40
CA VAL A 557 4.71 -31.61 0.91
C VAL A 557 3.82 -32.87 0.96
N VAL A 558 4.21 -33.96 0.28
CA VAL A 558 3.37 -35.18 0.17
C VAL A 558 3.85 -36.25 1.16
N LYS A 559 2.96 -36.67 2.07
CA LYS A 559 3.32 -37.54 3.21
C LYS A 559 3.40 -39.02 2.85
N ASN A 560 4.43 -39.70 3.37
CA ASN A 560 4.62 -41.17 3.35
C ASN A 560 4.35 -41.82 1.97
N ASN A 561 4.92 -41.25 0.91
CA ASN A 561 4.62 -41.70 -0.45
C ASN A 561 5.89 -41.79 -1.30
N LEU A 562 6.20 -43.01 -1.79
CA LEU A 562 7.32 -43.26 -2.71
C LEU A 562 6.97 -42.93 -4.18
N ASN A 563 5.71 -42.67 -4.47
CA ASN A 563 5.18 -42.26 -5.78
C ASN A 563 4.28 -41.02 -5.62
N PRO A 564 4.81 -39.90 -5.08
CA PRO A 564 4.01 -38.72 -4.78
C PRO A 564 3.40 -38.11 -6.05
N THR A 565 2.14 -37.67 -5.95
CA THR A 565 1.52 -36.81 -6.96
C THR A 565 1.17 -35.49 -6.28
N TRP A 566 1.79 -34.41 -6.74
CA TRP A 566 1.56 -33.05 -6.24
C TRP A 566 0.28 -32.46 -6.82
N ARG A 567 -0.39 -31.58 -6.05
CA ARG A 567 -1.54 -30.81 -6.55
C ARG A 567 -1.09 -29.86 -7.67
N PRO A 568 -1.94 -29.56 -8.66
CA PRO A 568 -1.63 -28.55 -9.67
C PRO A 568 -1.30 -27.19 -9.02
N PHE A 569 -0.30 -26.49 -9.55
CA PHE A 569 0.11 -25.15 -9.13
C PHE A 569 0.39 -24.28 -10.36
N ARG A 570 0.36 -22.96 -10.17
CA ARG A 570 0.66 -21.97 -11.23
C ARG A 570 1.92 -21.19 -10.87
N ILE A 571 2.73 -20.87 -11.88
CA ILE A 571 3.94 -20.06 -11.73
C ILE A 571 3.98 -19.05 -12.88
N PRO A 572 4.22 -17.74 -12.63
CA PRO A 572 4.49 -16.79 -13.69
C PRO A 572 5.75 -17.18 -14.50
N LEU A 573 5.64 -17.21 -15.83
CA LEU A 573 6.76 -17.52 -16.74
C LEU A 573 7.95 -16.57 -16.59
N GLN A 574 7.64 -15.29 -16.36
CA GLN A 574 8.66 -14.27 -16.12
C GLN A 574 9.53 -14.63 -14.91
N SER A 575 8.93 -15.19 -13.87
CA SER A 575 9.62 -15.62 -12.66
C SER A 575 10.36 -16.94 -12.82
N LEU A 576 9.83 -17.88 -13.62
CA LEU A 576 10.39 -19.22 -13.76
C LEU A 576 11.60 -19.28 -14.71
N CYS A 577 11.52 -18.60 -15.85
CA CYS A 577 12.52 -18.65 -16.91
C CYS A 577 12.83 -17.28 -17.53
N GLY A 578 12.35 -16.17 -16.93
CA GLY A 578 12.53 -14.83 -17.50
C GLY A 578 11.68 -14.56 -18.74
N GLY A 579 10.65 -15.38 -18.97
CA GLY A 579 9.80 -15.33 -20.16
C GLY A 579 10.31 -16.17 -21.35
N ASP A 580 11.54 -16.69 -21.29
CA ASP A 580 12.14 -17.52 -22.33
C ASP A 580 11.88 -19.01 -22.08
N MET A 581 11.10 -19.65 -22.96
CA MET A 581 10.66 -21.04 -22.81
C MET A 581 11.78 -22.07 -23.00
N ASP A 582 12.86 -21.70 -23.69
CA ASP A 582 14.00 -22.58 -24.00
C ASP A 582 15.14 -22.41 -22.99
N LYS A 583 15.04 -21.42 -22.11
CA LYS A 583 16.01 -21.24 -21.03
C LYS A 583 15.96 -22.45 -20.08
N PRO A 584 17.12 -23.01 -19.71
CA PRO A 584 17.18 -24.13 -18.76
C PRO A 584 16.58 -23.75 -17.40
N ILE A 585 15.69 -24.61 -16.92
CA ILE A 585 15.16 -24.60 -15.57
C ILE A 585 15.65 -25.84 -14.83
N LYS A 586 15.99 -25.65 -13.57
CA LYS A 586 16.52 -26.70 -12.70
C LYS A 586 15.47 -27.12 -11.69
N VAL A 587 15.27 -28.42 -11.56
CA VAL A 587 14.28 -29.04 -10.67
C VAL A 587 15.00 -29.93 -9.67
N GLU A 588 14.72 -29.73 -8.40
CA GLU A 588 15.37 -30.40 -7.28
C GLU A 588 14.30 -31.10 -6.43
N CYS A 589 14.42 -32.41 -6.30
CA CYS A 589 13.54 -33.21 -5.46
C CYS A 589 14.25 -33.45 -4.12
N TYR A 590 13.55 -33.20 -3.03
CA TYR A 590 14.04 -33.29 -1.67
C TYR A 590 13.17 -34.23 -0.84
N ASP A 591 13.83 -35.03 -0.02
CA ASP A 591 13.21 -35.62 1.16
C ASP A 591 13.12 -34.52 2.19
N TYR A 592 11.92 -34.20 2.65
CA TYR A 592 11.76 -33.04 3.51
C TYR A 592 11.92 -33.41 4.96
N ASP A 593 12.94 -32.79 5.54
CA ASP A 593 13.22 -32.78 6.96
C ASP A 593 12.67 -31.51 7.60
N SER A 594 11.94 -31.65 8.71
CA SER A 594 11.27 -30.53 9.38
C SER A 594 12.22 -29.49 9.98
N ASP A 595 13.52 -29.77 10.00
CA ASP A 595 14.60 -28.89 10.45
C ASP A 595 15.22 -28.04 9.33
N GLY A 596 14.67 -28.13 8.10
CA GLY A 596 15.17 -27.41 6.93
C GLY A 596 16.42 -28.03 6.29
N SER A 597 16.94 -29.14 6.85
CA SER A 597 18.10 -29.86 6.33
C SER A 597 17.76 -30.85 5.22
N HIS A 598 16.70 -30.57 4.46
CA HIS A 598 16.08 -31.48 3.50
C HIS A 598 17.12 -32.27 2.69
N ASP A 599 17.06 -33.60 2.80
CA ASP A 599 17.95 -34.48 2.08
C ASP A 599 17.64 -34.46 0.58
N LEU A 600 18.57 -33.93 -0.22
CA LEU A 600 18.43 -33.92 -1.68
C LEU A 600 18.27 -35.35 -2.22
N ILE A 601 17.12 -35.67 -2.80
CA ILE A 601 16.87 -36.94 -3.49
C ILE A 601 17.55 -36.93 -4.86
N GLY A 602 17.41 -35.85 -5.62
CA GLY A 602 18.08 -35.71 -6.91
C GLY A 602 17.63 -34.49 -7.69
N ILE A 603 18.38 -34.17 -8.74
CA ILE A 603 18.20 -32.97 -9.56
C ILE A 603 18.06 -33.40 -11.01
N PHE A 604 17.25 -32.65 -11.77
CA PHE A 604 17.28 -32.68 -13.23
C PHE A 604 17.12 -31.26 -13.79
N GLU A 605 17.59 -31.07 -15.02
CA GLU A 605 17.39 -29.84 -15.78
C GLU A 605 16.50 -30.10 -16.99
N THR A 606 15.67 -29.13 -17.32
CA THR A 606 14.74 -29.20 -18.46
C THR A 606 14.45 -27.79 -18.96
N THR A 607 13.53 -27.63 -19.91
CA THR A 607 13.02 -26.34 -20.39
C THR A 607 11.50 -26.35 -20.33
N MET A 608 10.88 -25.17 -20.35
CA MET A 608 9.41 -25.11 -20.40
C MET A 608 8.86 -25.68 -21.71
N THR A 609 9.58 -25.50 -22.82
CA THR A 609 9.28 -26.15 -24.11
C THR A 609 9.20 -27.67 -23.95
N ARG A 610 10.21 -28.29 -23.34
CA ARG A 610 10.26 -29.74 -23.12
C ARG A 610 9.17 -30.21 -22.15
N LEU A 611 8.86 -29.44 -21.12
CA LEU A 611 7.76 -29.74 -20.19
C LEU A 611 6.37 -29.66 -20.85
N GLN A 612 6.19 -28.81 -21.86
CA GLN A 612 4.95 -28.75 -22.63
C GLN A 612 4.83 -29.89 -23.64
N GLU A 613 5.90 -30.20 -24.38
CA GLU A 613 5.95 -31.31 -25.33
C GLU A 613 5.66 -32.65 -24.64
N ALA A 614 6.24 -32.83 -23.46
CA ALA A 614 6.00 -33.92 -22.51
C ALA A 614 4.53 -34.13 -22.10
N SER A 615 3.68 -33.12 -22.21
CA SER A 615 2.28 -33.23 -21.81
C SER A 615 1.38 -33.74 -22.95
N ARG A 616 1.87 -33.74 -24.20
CA ARG A 616 1.07 -33.96 -25.41
C ARG A 616 1.22 -35.36 -26.04
N SER A 617 2.32 -36.07 -25.81
CA SER A 617 2.64 -37.32 -26.53
C SER A 617 2.91 -38.55 -25.64
N SER A 618 3.33 -38.35 -24.38
CA SER A 618 3.44 -39.36 -23.30
C SER A 618 4.04 -38.64 -22.07
N PRO A 619 3.77 -39.04 -20.81
CA PRO A 619 4.33 -38.35 -19.64
C PRO A 619 5.86 -38.28 -19.75
N ALA A 620 6.46 -37.09 -19.84
CA ALA A 620 7.91 -37.04 -19.82
C ALA A 620 8.42 -37.40 -18.43
N GLU A 621 9.34 -38.33 -18.45
CA GLU A 621 10.03 -38.87 -17.31
C GLU A 621 11.42 -38.25 -17.24
N PHE A 622 11.71 -37.62 -16.11
CA PHE A 622 13.00 -37.02 -15.83
C PHE A 622 13.69 -37.81 -14.73
N GLU A 623 14.85 -38.37 -15.05
CA GLU A 623 15.66 -39.08 -14.06
C GLU A 623 16.24 -38.09 -13.05
N CYS A 624 15.94 -38.29 -11.77
CA CYS A 624 16.49 -37.48 -10.69
C CYS A 624 17.88 -37.98 -10.33
N ILE A 625 18.90 -37.12 -10.48
CA ILE A 625 20.30 -37.48 -10.23
C ILE A 625 20.82 -36.81 -8.96
N ASN A 626 21.28 -37.62 -7.99
CA ASN A 626 22.06 -37.15 -6.85
C ASN A 626 23.55 -37.34 -7.13
N SER A 627 24.27 -36.23 -7.29
CA SER A 627 25.70 -36.19 -7.60
C SER A 627 26.56 -36.89 -6.54
N LYS A 628 26.22 -36.73 -5.25
CA LYS A 628 26.93 -37.39 -4.14
C LYS A 628 26.77 -38.91 -4.17
N LYS A 629 25.57 -39.42 -4.48
CA LYS A 629 25.32 -40.88 -4.62
C LYS A 629 26.00 -41.47 -5.86
N LYS A 630 25.98 -40.74 -6.99
CA LYS A 630 26.64 -41.14 -8.25
C LYS A 630 28.16 -41.34 -8.09
N GLN A 631 28.80 -40.51 -7.27
CA GLN A 631 30.24 -40.63 -6.98
C GLN A 631 30.59 -41.78 -6.02
N LYS A 632 29.70 -42.13 -5.08
CA LYS A 632 29.97 -43.10 -4.01
C LYS A 632 29.53 -44.54 -4.30
N LYS A 633 28.50 -44.76 -5.13
CA LYS A 633 27.90 -46.09 -5.38
C LYS A 633 28.24 -46.63 -6.77
N LYS A 634 29.03 -47.70 -6.84
CA LYS A 634 29.32 -48.44 -8.08
C LYS A 634 28.02 -49.10 -8.58
N GLY A 635 27.49 -48.67 -9.73
CA GLY A 635 26.21 -49.13 -10.29
C GLY A 635 24.99 -48.22 -10.06
N TYR A 636 25.17 -47.00 -9.52
CA TYR A 636 24.10 -46.00 -9.42
C TYR A 636 23.60 -45.55 -10.81
N LYS A 637 22.28 -45.62 -11.04
CA LYS A 637 21.62 -45.10 -12.26
C LYS A 637 20.93 -43.76 -11.99
N ASN A 638 19.91 -43.75 -11.14
CA ASN A 638 19.18 -42.55 -10.70
C ASN A 638 18.63 -42.73 -9.27
N SER A 639 18.03 -41.70 -8.69
CA SER A 639 17.37 -41.71 -7.37
C SER A 639 15.85 -41.74 -7.47
N GLY A 640 15.30 -41.94 -8.67
CA GLY A 640 13.88 -41.88 -8.97
C GLY A 640 13.61 -41.18 -10.30
N ILE A 641 12.34 -41.17 -10.70
CA ILE A 641 11.86 -40.56 -11.93
C ILE A 641 10.73 -39.58 -11.57
N VAL A 642 10.78 -38.37 -12.09
CA VAL A 642 9.69 -37.39 -12.01
C VAL A 642 8.94 -37.38 -13.33
N SER A 643 7.67 -37.76 -13.31
CA SER A 643 6.78 -37.75 -14.47
C SER A 643 5.91 -36.49 -14.48
N VAL A 644 5.92 -35.74 -15.57
CA VAL A 644 5.05 -34.55 -15.71
C VAL A 644 3.74 -34.98 -16.35
N LYS A 645 2.67 -35.00 -15.54
CA LYS A 645 1.35 -35.47 -15.97
C LYS A 645 0.59 -34.44 -16.80
N HIS A 646 0.72 -33.16 -16.46
CA HIS A 646 0.04 -32.06 -17.14
C HIS A 646 0.85 -30.76 -16.97
N CYS A 647 1.07 -30.03 -18.06
CA CYS A 647 1.74 -28.74 -18.05
C CYS A 647 1.13 -27.86 -19.13
N GLN A 648 0.56 -26.72 -18.74
CA GLN A 648 -0.04 -25.77 -19.65
C GLN A 648 0.47 -24.37 -19.35
N VAL A 649 0.92 -23.66 -20.39
CA VAL A 649 1.11 -22.21 -20.30
C VAL A 649 -0.22 -21.58 -20.65
N VAL A 650 -0.73 -20.78 -19.73
CA VAL A 650 -1.93 -19.98 -19.92
C VAL A 650 -1.54 -18.52 -19.88
N LYS A 651 -2.06 -17.75 -20.84
CA LYS A 651 -1.97 -16.30 -20.83
C LYS A 651 -3.15 -15.78 -20.01
N GLU A 652 -2.85 -15.04 -18.96
CA GLU A 652 -3.85 -14.31 -18.18
C GLU A 652 -3.90 -12.88 -18.71
N TYR A 653 -5.09 -12.40 -19.02
CA TYR A 653 -5.32 -11.07 -19.57
C TYR A 653 -5.74 -10.13 -18.43
N THR A 654 -5.11 -8.96 -18.36
CA THR A 654 -5.49 -7.88 -17.45
C THR A 654 -6.72 -7.14 -17.97
N PHE A 655 -7.35 -6.31 -17.14
CA PHE A 655 -8.41 -5.41 -17.58
C PHE A 655 -8.01 -4.59 -18.82
N LEU A 656 -6.80 -4.01 -18.79
CA LEU A 656 -6.29 -3.21 -19.92
C LEU A 656 -6.08 -4.06 -21.17
N ASP A 657 -5.64 -5.32 -21.05
CA ASP A 657 -5.52 -6.20 -22.22
C ASP A 657 -6.87 -6.46 -22.89
N TYR A 658 -7.95 -6.55 -22.11
CA TYR A 658 -9.31 -6.68 -22.66
C TYR A 658 -9.74 -5.40 -23.37
N ILE A 659 -9.59 -4.23 -22.74
CA ILE A 659 -9.95 -2.93 -23.34
C ILE A 659 -9.13 -2.66 -24.61
N MET A 660 -7.80 -2.76 -24.53
CA MET A 660 -6.91 -2.56 -25.67
C MET A 660 -7.12 -3.61 -26.77
N GLY A 661 -7.54 -4.82 -26.39
CA GLY A 661 -7.93 -5.87 -27.31
C GLY A 661 -9.28 -5.69 -27.97
N GLY A 662 -9.99 -4.58 -27.71
CA GLY A 662 -11.26 -4.25 -28.35
C GLY A 662 -12.51 -4.68 -27.59
N CYS A 663 -12.41 -5.01 -26.29
CA CYS A 663 -13.58 -5.16 -25.43
C CYS A 663 -14.27 -3.81 -25.23
N GLN A 664 -15.57 -3.74 -25.51
CA GLN A 664 -16.41 -2.57 -25.28
C GLN A 664 -17.10 -2.65 -23.92
N LEU A 665 -17.03 -1.57 -23.14
CA LEU A 665 -17.85 -1.39 -21.94
C LEU A 665 -19.12 -0.63 -22.32
N ASN A 666 -20.25 -1.32 -22.37
CA ASN A 666 -21.55 -0.77 -22.74
C ASN A 666 -22.19 -0.15 -21.50
N PHE A 667 -22.24 1.17 -21.42
CA PHE A 667 -22.73 1.89 -20.24
C PHE A 667 -24.21 2.27 -20.37
N THR A 668 -25.03 1.86 -19.40
CA THR A 668 -26.46 2.19 -19.30
C THR A 668 -26.73 3.00 -18.04
N VAL A 669 -27.51 4.08 -18.16
CA VAL A 669 -27.90 4.93 -17.03
C VAL A 669 -29.39 4.74 -16.72
N ALA A 670 -29.71 4.49 -15.46
CA ALA A 670 -31.06 4.34 -14.95
C ALA A 670 -31.30 5.34 -13.82
N ILE A 671 -32.29 6.20 -13.99
CA ILE A 671 -32.58 7.29 -13.06
C ILE A 671 -33.94 7.05 -12.41
N ASP A 672 -33.97 7.13 -11.09
CA ASP A 672 -35.18 7.07 -10.30
C ASP A 672 -36.00 8.36 -10.49
N PHE A 673 -37.28 8.22 -10.86
CA PHE A 673 -38.27 9.31 -10.97
C PHE A 673 -39.45 9.06 -10.02
N THR A 674 -39.22 8.45 -8.86
CA THR A 674 -40.26 8.20 -7.87
C THR A 674 -40.61 9.46 -7.08
N GLY A 675 -41.81 9.50 -6.52
CA GLY A 675 -42.38 10.62 -5.79
C GLY A 675 -41.71 10.87 -4.43
N SER A 676 -40.91 9.93 -3.92
CA SER A 676 -40.07 10.15 -2.74
C SER A 676 -39.04 11.26 -2.95
N ASN A 677 -38.69 11.55 -4.21
CA ASN A 677 -37.85 12.68 -4.61
C ASN A 677 -38.49 14.06 -4.45
N GLY A 678 -39.80 14.15 -4.16
CA GLY A 678 -40.54 15.40 -4.03
C GLY A 678 -40.82 16.12 -5.36
N ASP A 679 -41.69 17.12 -5.35
CA ASP A 679 -42.07 17.88 -6.56
C ASP A 679 -40.83 18.57 -7.19
N PRO A 680 -40.46 18.27 -8.45
CA PRO A 680 -39.31 18.88 -9.13
C PRO A 680 -39.31 20.41 -9.19
N LYS A 681 -40.47 21.06 -8.99
CA LYS A 681 -40.59 22.53 -8.91
C LYS A 681 -40.23 23.08 -7.54
N SER A 682 -40.23 22.25 -6.50
CA SER A 682 -39.90 22.63 -5.14
C SER A 682 -38.38 22.61 -4.93
N PRO A 683 -37.77 23.66 -4.34
CA PRO A 683 -36.35 23.68 -4.00
C PRO A 683 -35.89 22.56 -3.04
N GLN A 684 -36.82 21.87 -2.39
CA GLN A 684 -36.53 20.75 -1.49
C GLN A 684 -36.49 19.39 -2.21
N SER A 685 -36.87 19.34 -3.48
CA SER A 685 -36.83 18.09 -4.26
C SER A 685 -35.40 17.72 -4.65
N LEU A 686 -35.09 16.43 -4.64
CA LEU A 686 -33.81 15.91 -5.14
C LEU A 686 -33.67 16.08 -6.66
N HIS A 687 -34.80 16.22 -7.37
CA HIS A 687 -34.85 16.55 -8.79
C HIS A 687 -34.84 18.05 -9.07
N TYR A 688 -34.86 18.92 -8.06
CA TYR A 688 -34.90 20.37 -8.28
C TYR A 688 -33.67 20.84 -9.07
N ILE A 689 -33.91 21.31 -10.29
CA ILE A 689 -32.85 21.92 -11.11
C ILE A 689 -32.83 23.40 -10.75
N SER A 690 -31.84 23.80 -9.94
CA SER A 690 -31.65 25.20 -9.57
C SER A 690 -31.34 26.07 -10.79
N PRO A 691 -31.49 27.41 -10.70
CA PRO A 691 -31.04 28.31 -11.76
C PRO A 691 -29.55 28.19 -12.10
N GLN A 692 -28.74 27.61 -11.20
CA GLN A 692 -27.33 27.28 -11.43
C GLN A 692 -27.12 25.92 -12.15
N GLY A 693 -28.18 25.12 -12.31
CA GLY A 693 -28.24 23.99 -13.25
C GLY A 693 -27.78 22.62 -12.73
N VAL A 694 -27.71 22.39 -11.42
CA VAL A 694 -27.15 21.15 -10.83
C VAL A 694 -27.98 20.64 -9.64
N ASN A 695 -28.17 19.32 -9.59
CA ASN A 695 -28.76 18.56 -8.48
C ASN A 695 -27.93 17.27 -8.25
N GLU A 696 -28.20 16.51 -7.18
CA GLU A 696 -27.39 15.31 -6.85
C GLU A 696 -27.41 14.25 -7.95
N TYR A 697 -28.54 14.09 -8.65
CA TYR A 697 -28.65 13.20 -9.81
C TYR A 697 -27.71 13.64 -10.94
N LEU A 698 -27.75 14.92 -11.33
CA LEU A 698 -26.89 15.48 -12.37
C LEU A 698 -25.41 15.37 -11.98
N SER A 699 -25.07 15.60 -10.71
CA SER A 699 -23.70 15.43 -10.21
C SER A 699 -23.23 13.98 -10.31
N ALA A 700 -24.08 13.00 -9.97
CA ALA A 700 -23.75 11.58 -10.09
C ALA A 700 -23.57 11.15 -11.56
N ILE A 701 -24.47 11.57 -12.47
CA ILE A 701 -24.38 11.32 -13.91
C ILE A 701 -23.06 11.86 -14.47
N TRP A 702 -22.75 13.13 -14.17
CA TRP A 702 -21.52 13.76 -14.64
C TRP A 702 -20.26 13.09 -14.10
N SER A 703 -20.24 12.77 -12.81
CA SER A 703 -19.06 12.20 -12.15
C SER A 703 -18.72 10.82 -12.71
N VAL A 704 -19.69 9.91 -12.75
CA VAL A 704 -19.48 8.53 -13.21
C VAL A 704 -19.37 8.47 -14.73
N GLY A 705 -20.28 9.17 -15.42
CA GLY A 705 -20.33 9.19 -16.88
C GLY A 705 -19.05 9.71 -17.51
N ASN A 706 -18.42 10.75 -16.93
CA ASN A 706 -17.23 11.35 -17.52
C ASN A 706 -16.01 10.42 -17.56
N VAL A 707 -15.92 9.48 -16.61
CA VAL A 707 -14.82 8.51 -16.58
C VAL A 707 -15.14 7.32 -17.49
N ILE A 708 -16.37 6.80 -17.41
CA ILE A 708 -16.70 5.56 -18.12
C ILE A 708 -16.88 5.76 -19.64
N GLN A 709 -17.26 6.96 -20.08
CA GLN A 709 -17.46 7.25 -21.51
C GLN A 709 -16.20 7.11 -22.36
N ASP A 710 -15.00 7.13 -21.77
CA ASP A 710 -13.75 6.94 -22.51
C ASP A 710 -13.45 5.45 -22.79
N TYR A 711 -14.21 4.54 -22.17
CA TYR A 711 -14.13 3.09 -22.39
C TYR A 711 -15.29 2.55 -23.25
N ASP A 712 -16.22 3.42 -23.62
CA ASP A 712 -17.26 3.15 -24.61
C ASP A 712 -16.86 3.80 -25.94
N SER A 713 -16.69 2.98 -26.99
CA SER A 713 -16.16 3.45 -28.26
C SER A 713 -17.13 4.30 -29.07
N ASP A 714 -18.45 4.07 -28.95
CA ASP A 714 -19.44 4.83 -29.70
C ASP A 714 -20.02 6.00 -28.88
N LYS A 715 -19.81 5.97 -27.55
CA LYS A 715 -20.30 6.96 -26.60
C LYS A 715 -21.81 7.15 -26.69
N MET A 716 -22.55 6.10 -27.07
CA MET A 716 -24.00 6.09 -27.15
C MET A 716 -24.55 5.35 -25.94
N PHE A 717 -25.17 6.08 -25.01
CA PHE A 717 -25.63 5.50 -23.74
C PHE A 717 -27.15 5.34 -23.73
N PRO A 718 -27.67 4.12 -23.56
CA PRO A 718 -29.07 3.94 -23.20
C PRO A 718 -29.35 4.64 -21.87
N ALA A 719 -30.33 5.54 -21.87
CA ALA A 719 -30.73 6.28 -20.68
C ALA A 719 -32.22 6.04 -20.38
N PHE A 720 -32.48 5.46 -19.20
CA PHE A 720 -33.81 5.08 -18.77
C PHE A 720 -34.20 5.79 -17.47
N GLY A 721 -35.48 6.06 -17.33
CA GLY A 721 -36.11 6.41 -16.06
C GLY A 721 -36.95 5.25 -15.53
N PHE A 722 -37.23 5.23 -14.23
CA PHE A 722 -38.15 4.28 -13.62
C PHE A 722 -38.96 4.91 -12.47
N GLY A 723 -40.17 4.40 -12.24
CA GLY A 723 -41.03 4.82 -11.12
C GLY A 723 -41.88 6.08 -11.39
N ALA A 724 -42.19 6.39 -12.65
CA ALA A 724 -42.98 7.55 -13.03
C ALA A 724 -44.19 7.18 -13.90
N GLN A 725 -45.21 8.04 -13.92
CA GLN A 725 -46.30 7.96 -14.90
C GLN A 725 -45.93 8.70 -16.18
N ILE A 726 -46.04 8.00 -17.32
CA ILE A 726 -45.53 8.49 -18.63
C ILE A 726 -46.69 8.89 -19.55
N PRO A 727 -46.64 10.07 -20.20
CA PRO A 727 -47.66 10.46 -21.18
C PRO A 727 -47.60 9.58 -22.45
N PRO A 728 -48.70 9.47 -23.22
CA PRO A 728 -50.02 10.05 -22.96
C PRO A 728 -50.92 9.16 -22.08
N SER A 729 -50.55 7.90 -21.84
CA SER A 729 -51.38 6.95 -21.10
C SER A 729 -51.38 7.20 -19.59
N TRP A 730 -50.37 7.89 -19.08
CA TRP A 730 -50.12 8.16 -17.65
C TRP A 730 -50.09 6.88 -16.81
N GLN A 731 -49.71 5.76 -17.43
CA GLN A 731 -49.45 4.52 -16.72
C GLN A 731 -48.09 4.59 -16.04
N VAL A 732 -47.99 3.94 -14.88
CA VAL A 732 -46.73 3.79 -14.14
C VAL A 732 -45.79 2.93 -14.99
N SER A 733 -44.60 3.44 -15.24
CA SER A 733 -43.52 2.69 -15.85
C SER A 733 -42.33 2.58 -14.91
N HIS A 734 -41.80 1.37 -14.81
CA HIS A 734 -40.53 1.08 -14.12
C HIS A 734 -39.36 0.94 -15.11
N GLU A 735 -39.58 1.33 -16.37
CA GLU A 735 -38.57 1.39 -17.42
C GLU A 735 -39.12 2.23 -18.59
N PHE A 736 -38.56 3.41 -18.82
CA PHE A 736 -38.91 4.22 -19.98
C PHE A 736 -37.68 5.00 -20.47
N PRO A 737 -37.50 5.16 -21.79
CA PRO A 737 -36.36 5.91 -22.32
C PRO A 737 -36.51 7.40 -21.99
N LEU A 738 -35.45 8.05 -21.50
CA LEU A 738 -35.49 9.48 -21.14
C LEU A 738 -35.75 10.38 -22.35
N ASN A 739 -35.36 9.92 -23.54
CA ASN A 739 -35.61 10.63 -24.80
C ASN A 739 -37.01 10.36 -25.40
N PHE A 740 -37.87 9.60 -24.69
CA PHE A 740 -39.21 9.16 -25.14
C PHE A 740 -39.24 8.39 -26.47
N ASN A 741 -38.11 7.83 -26.90
CA ASN A 741 -38.01 7.01 -28.10
C ASN A 741 -37.76 5.54 -27.74
N PRO A 742 -38.81 4.70 -27.63
CA PRO A 742 -38.66 3.30 -27.24
C PRO A 742 -37.90 2.46 -28.28
N SER A 743 -37.85 2.93 -29.54
CA SER A 743 -37.09 2.25 -30.60
C SER A 743 -35.61 2.60 -30.58
N ASN A 744 -35.22 3.69 -29.91
CA ASN A 744 -33.83 4.14 -29.82
C ASN A 744 -33.60 4.91 -28.50
N PRO A 745 -33.30 4.22 -27.39
CA PRO A 745 -33.10 4.83 -26.08
C PRO A 745 -31.72 5.51 -25.92
N PHE A 746 -30.88 5.50 -26.97
CA PHE A 746 -29.49 5.93 -26.88
C PHE A 746 -29.35 7.46 -26.91
N CYS A 747 -28.49 7.97 -26.03
CA CYS A 747 -28.11 9.37 -25.92
C CYS A 747 -26.64 9.53 -26.28
N ALA A 748 -26.30 10.59 -27.02
CA ALA A 748 -24.92 10.85 -27.43
C ALA A 748 -24.12 11.49 -26.29
N GLY A 749 -23.19 10.73 -25.70
CA GLY A 749 -22.34 11.14 -24.61
C GLY A 749 -23.09 11.39 -23.30
N VAL A 750 -22.34 11.75 -22.26
CA VAL A 750 -22.90 12.13 -20.95
C VAL A 750 -23.78 13.38 -21.07
N GLU A 751 -23.38 14.31 -21.94
CA GLU A 751 -24.15 15.52 -22.25
C GLU A 751 -25.55 15.18 -22.79
N GLY A 752 -25.65 14.21 -23.71
CA GLY A 752 -26.93 13.73 -24.22
C GLY A 752 -27.82 13.11 -23.15
N VAL A 753 -27.24 12.38 -22.19
CA VAL A 753 -27.99 11.81 -21.04
C VAL A 753 -28.53 12.94 -20.15
N VAL A 754 -27.71 13.96 -19.88
CA VAL A 754 -28.08 15.13 -19.09
C VAL A 754 -29.19 15.93 -19.77
N ASP A 755 -29.10 16.14 -21.07
CA ASP A 755 -30.12 16.84 -21.86
C ASP A 755 -31.43 16.04 -21.89
N ALA A 756 -31.36 14.73 -22.12
CA ALA A 756 -32.51 13.86 -22.07
C ALA A 756 -33.19 13.89 -20.70
N TYR A 757 -32.42 13.85 -19.60
CA TYR A 757 -32.94 13.99 -18.23
C TYR A 757 -33.64 15.34 -18.01
N ARG A 758 -33.02 16.44 -18.42
CA ARG A 758 -33.58 17.81 -18.29
C ARG A 758 -34.88 17.97 -19.07
N VAL A 759 -34.96 17.37 -20.25
CA VAL A 759 -36.16 17.37 -21.11
C VAL A 759 -37.25 16.45 -20.57
N CYS A 760 -36.87 15.28 -20.03
CA CYS A 760 -37.78 14.26 -19.53
C CYS A 760 -38.51 14.69 -18.26
N LEU A 761 -37.77 15.24 -17.29
CA LEU A 761 -38.26 15.59 -15.96
C LEU A 761 -39.55 16.42 -15.92
N PRO A 762 -39.73 17.51 -16.71
CA PRO A 762 -40.98 18.27 -16.70
C PRO A 762 -42.16 17.59 -17.41
N GLN A 763 -41.93 16.49 -18.14
CA GLN A 763 -42.95 15.81 -18.95
C GLN A 763 -43.57 14.59 -18.28
N VAL A 764 -42.95 14.05 -17.22
CA VAL A 764 -43.43 12.90 -16.47
C VAL A 764 -44.04 13.31 -15.13
N LYS A 765 -44.84 12.43 -14.51
CA LYS A 765 -45.27 12.61 -13.11
C LYS A 765 -44.53 11.62 -12.23
N LEU A 766 -43.79 12.15 -11.24
CA LEU A 766 -43.11 11.30 -10.27
C LEU A 766 -44.14 10.44 -9.50
N TYR A 767 -43.89 9.15 -9.38
CA TYR A 767 -44.85 8.20 -8.78
C TYR A 767 -44.12 7.08 -8.02
N GLY A 768 -44.50 5.83 -8.16
CA GLY A 768 -43.81 4.71 -7.52
C GLY A 768 -44.53 3.40 -7.80
N PRO A 769 -44.06 2.28 -7.24
CA PRO A 769 -42.91 2.16 -6.34
C PRO A 769 -41.53 2.29 -7.02
N THR A 770 -40.47 2.30 -6.22
CA THR A 770 -39.08 2.22 -6.67
C THR A 770 -38.71 0.74 -6.88
N ASN A 771 -38.62 0.33 -8.15
CA ASN A 771 -38.38 -1.07 -8.53
C ASN A 771 -37.13 -1.17 -9.41
N PHE A 772 -36.11 -1.92 -8.99
CA PHE A 772 -34.87 -2.10 -9.77
C PHE A 772 -34.88 -3.35 -10.65
N SER A 773 -35.68 -4.36 -10.30
CA SER A 773 -35.69 -5.63 -11.03
C SER A 773 -35.97 -5.45 -12.53
N PRO A 774 -36.91 -4.59 -12.98
CA PRO A 774 -37.17 -4.40 -14.42
C PRO A 774 -35.92 -3.95 -15.19
N ILE A 775 -35.23 -2.91 -14.73
CA ILE A 775 -34.07 -2.36 -15.44
C ILE A 775 -32.85 -3.29 -15.37
N ILE A 776 -32.65 -3.99 -14.25
CA ILE A 776 -31.59 -5.01 -14.14
C ILE A 776 -31.85 -6.14 -15.15
N ASN A 777 -33.09 -6.64 -15.23
CA ASN A 777 -33.47 -7.70 -16.17
C ASN A 777 -33.35 -7.24 -17.63
N HIS A 778 -33.66 -5.98 -17.93
CA HIS A 778 -33.48 -5.39 -19.25
C HIS A 778 -32.02 -5.51 -19.71
N VAL A 779 -31.08 -4.97 -18.93
CA VAL A 779 -29.65 -4.99 -19.31
C VAL A 779 -29.09 -6.42 -19.27
N ALA A 780 -29.54 -7.25 -18.33
CA ALA A 780 -29.22 -8.68 -18.29
C ALA A 780 -29.64 -9.42 -19.57
N CYS A 781 -30.73 -9.02 -20.23
CA CYS A 781 -31.14 -9.60 -21.51
C CYS A 781 -30.09 -9.39 -22.60
N PHE A 782 -29.51 -8.19 -22.70
CA PHE A 782 -28.42 -7.88 -23.64
C PHE A 782 -27.12 -8.58 -23.25
N ALA A 783 -26.75 -8.55 -21.97
CA ALA A 783 -25.58 -9.26 -21.46
C ALA A 783 -25.64 -10.77 -21.75
N LYS A 784 -26.83 -11.36 -21.67
CA LYS A 784 -27.06 -12.77 -22.01
C LYS A 784 -26.82 -13.07 -23.49
N GLN A 785 -27.10 -12.13 -24.40
CA GLN A 785 -26.80 -12.31 -25.83
C GLN A 785 -25.28 -12.30 -26.07
N ALA A 786 -24.53 -11.47 -25.34
CA ALA A 786 -23.07 -11.41 -25.44
C ALA A 786 -22.37 -12.72 -25.00
N LEU A 787 -23.03 -13.58 -24.19
CA LEU A 787 -22.50 -14.91 -23.86
C LEU A 787 -22.37 -15.85 -25.08
N GLN A 788 -23.03 -15.55 -26.20
CA GLN A 788 -22.91 -16.34 -27.43
C GLN A 788 -21.60 -16.06 -28.18
N GLN A 789 -20.88 -15.01 -27.79
CA GLN A 789 -19.60 -14.64 -28.40
C GLN A 789 -18.48 -15.55 -27.90
N THR A 790 -17.52 -15.82 -28.78
CA THR A 790 -16.33 -16.65 -28.46
C THR A 790 -15.18 -15.83 -27.86
N THR A 791 -15.33 -14.50 -27.83
CA THR A 791 -14.36 -13.52 -27.36
C THR A 791 -15.00 -12.57 -26.35
N ALA A 792 -14.17 -11.94 -25.54
CA ALA A 792 -14.54 -10.93 -24.56
C ALA A 792 -14.81 -9.58 -25.25
N SER A 793 -15.81 -9.51 -26.13
CA SER A 793 -16.04 -8.30 -26.93
C SER A 793 -16.91 -7.27 -26.23
N GLN A 794 -17.80 -7.69 -25.34
CA GLN A 794 -18.77 -6.80 -24.69
C GLN A 794 -18.90 -7.12 -23.20
N TYR A 795 -18.90 -6.07 -22.39
CA TYR A 795 -19.28 -6.08 -20.98
C TYR A 795 -20.28 -4.96 -20.74
N PHE A 796 -21.24 -5.17 -19.85
CA PHE A 796 -22.33 -4.21 -19.59
C PHE A 796 -22.20 -3.61 -18.19
N VAL A 797 -22.37 -2.29 -18.10
CA VAL A 797 -22.33 -1.57 -16.82
C VAL A 797 -23.62 -0.78 -16.67
N LEU A 798 -24.40 -1.11 -15.65
CA LEU A 798 -25.64 -0.41 -15.32
C LEU A 798 -25.41 0.52 -14.13
N LEU A 799 -25.53 1.83 -14.34
CA LEU A 799 -25.58 2.82 -13.26
C LEU A 799 -27.04 3.08 -12.88
N ILE A 800 -27.40 2.83 -11.63
CA ILE A 800 -28.69 3.17 -11.02
C ILE A 800 -28.47 4.34 -10.08
N ILE A 801 -29.23 5.42 -10.23
CA ILE A 801 -29.23 6.57 -9.31
C ILE A 801 -30.61 6.67 -8.67
N THR A 802 -30.67 6.65 -7.35
CA THR A 802 -31.92 6.50 -6.58
C THR A 802 -31.83 7.17 -5.21
N ASP A 803 -32.97 7.53 -4.63
CA ASP A 803 -33.04 8.20 -3.33
C ASP A 803 -33.15 7.26 -2.12
N GLY A 804 -33.20 5.94 -2.31
CA GLY A 804 -32.90 4.98 -1.24
C GLY A 804 -33.96 3.96 -0.86
N VAL A 805 -35.17 3.98 -1.43
CA VAL A 805 -36.25 3.07 -0.98
C VAL A 805 -36.54 1.99 -2.01
N ILE A 806 -35.95 0.79 -1.93
CA ILE A 806 -36.30 -0.32 -2.85
C ILE A 806 -37.59 -1.01 -2.38
N THR A 807 -38.57 -1.16 -3.27
CA THR A 807 -39.83 -1.86 -2.95
C THR A 807 -39.82 -3.32 -3.40
N ASP A 808 -39.13 -3.64 -4.51
CA ASP A 808 -39.04 -4.99 -5.10
C ASP A 808 -37.75 -5.73 -4.69
N MET A 809 -37.39 -5.68 -3.39
CA MET A 809 -36.12 -6.19 -2.89
C MET A 809 -35.88 -7.66 -3.28
N ASP A 810 -36.91 -8.49 -3.19
CA ASP A 810 -36.79 -9.92 -3.48
C ASP A 810 -36.61 -10.20 -4.98
N GLU A 811 -37.36 -9.53 -5.83
CA GLU A 811 -37.22 -9.57 -7.29
C GLU A 811 -35.87 -9.00 -7.73
N THR A 812 -35.38 -7.95 -7.07
CA THR A 812 -34.07 -7.34 -7.29
C THR A 812 -32.95 -8.30 -6.92
N ARG A 813 -33.03 -8.98 -5.78
CA ARG A 813 -32.08 -10.04 -5.39
C ARG A 813 -32.04 -11.16 -6.41
N ASN A 814 -33.20 -11.63 -6.86
CA ASN A 814 -33.28 -12.68 -7.88
C ASN A 814 -32.65 -12.21 -9.21
N ALA A 815 -32.89 -10.96 -9.61
CA ALA A 815 -32.31 -10.38 -10.81
C ALA A 815 -30.78 -10.28 -10.71
N ILE A 816 -30.23 -9.82 -9.58
CA ILE A 816 -28.77 -9.72 -9.34
C ILE A 816 -28.13 -11.11 -9.34
N VAL A 817 -28.72 -12.09 -8.65
CA VAL A 817 -28.20 -13.47 -8.62
C VAL A 817 -28.18 -14.07 -10.03
N ASN A 818 -29.20 -13.82 -10.84
CA ASN A 818 -29.23 -14.25 -12.24
C ASN A 818 -28.19 -13.51 -13.09
N ALA A 819 -28.09 -12.19 -12.94
CA ALA A 819 -27.14 -11.34 -13.65
C ALA A 819 -25.68 -11.66 -13.29
N SER A 820 -25.42 -12.20 -12.09
CA SER A 820 -24.06 -12.60 -11.67
C SER A 820 -23.42 -13.61 -12.62
N ARG A 821 -24.21 -14.31 -13.44
CA ARG A 821 -23.74 -15.29 -14.44
C ARG A 821 -23.43 -14.68 -15.82
N LEU A 822 -23.69 -13.39 -16.02
CA LEU A 822 -23.63 -12.67 -17.30
C LEU A 822 -22.47 -11.67 -17.32
N PRO A 823 -22.00 -11.15 -18.47
CA PRO A 823 -20.96 -10.11 -18.55
C PRO A 823 -21.49 -8.73 -18.14
N MET A 824 -21.83 -8.56 -16.86
CA MET A 824 -22.50 -7.35 -16.36
C MET A 824 -22.08 -6.97 -14.94
N SER A 825 -21.97 -5.66 -14.68
CA SER A 825 -21.88 -5.06 -13.34
C SER A 825 -22.98 -4.03 -13.13
N ILE A 826 -23.35 -3.81 -11.88
CA ILE A 826 -24.38 -2.88 -11.42
C ILE A 826 -23.73 -1.92 -10.43
N ILE A 827 -23.92 -0.65 -10.66
CA ILE A 827 -23.47 0.43 -9.80
C ILE A 827 -24.71 1.14 -9.28
N ILE A 828 -24.80 1.36 -7.97
CA ILE A 828 -25.91 2.04 -7.34
C ILE A 828 -25.38 3.28 -6.63
N VAL A 829 -25.84 4.46 -7.03
CA VAL A 829 -25.54 5.73 -6.37
C VAL A 829 -26.76 6.21 -5.60
N GLY A 830 -26.66 6.21 -4.26
CA GLY A 830 -27.72 6.68 -3.38
C GLY A 830 -27.67 8.19 -3.17
N VAL A 831 -28.68 8.93 -3.64
CA VAL A 831 -28.79 10.39 -3.48
C VAL A 831 -29.73 10.77 -2.33
N GLY A 832 -29.56 11.97 -1.77
CA GLY A 832 -30.38 12.43 -0.67
C GLY A 832 -30.03 11.85 0.70
N GLY A 833 -31.01 11.86 1.60
CA GLY A 833 -30.82 11.62 3.04
C GLY A 833 -31.47 10.35 3.58
N ALA A 834 -31.97 9.46 2.72
CA ALA A 834 -32.68 8.25 3.17
C ALA A 834 -31.75 7.24 3.86
N ASP A 835 -32.38 6.20 4.41
CA ASP A 835 -31.71 5.00 4.88
C ASP A 835 -31.30 4.12 3.70
N PHE A 836 -30.01 3.79 3.61
CA PHE A 836 -29.43 3.00 2.52
C PHE A 836 -29.08 1.56 2.94
N SER A 837 -29.53 1.10 4.11
CA SER A 837 -29.29 -0.27 4.61
C SER A 837 -29.62 -1.34 3.58
N ALA A 838 -30.69 -1.12 2.80
CA ALA A 838 -31.13 -2.00 1.72
C ALA A 838 -30.10 -2.11 0.59
N MET A 839 -29.42 -1.01 0.23
CA MET A 839 -28.42 -0.97 -0.82
C MET A 839 -27.08 -1.54 -0.34
N GLU A 840 -26.68 -1.22 0.90
CA GLU A 840 -25.51 -1.81 1.54
C GLU A 840 -25.64 -3.35 1.60
N PHE A 841 -26.85 -3.87 1.85
CA PHE A 841 -27.11 -5.30 1.79
C PHE A 841 -26.95 -5.91 0.37
N LEU A 842 -27.24 -5.14 -0.68
CA LEU A 842 -27.09 -5.61 -2.07
C LEU A 842 -25.63 -5.63 -2.53
N ASP A 843 -24.76 -4.84 -1.89
CA ASP A 843 -23.35 -4.62 -2.25
C ASP A 843 -22.44 -5.84 -2.06
N GLY A 844 -22.89 -6.86 -1.31
CA GLY A 844 -22.16 -8.14 -1.21
C GLY A 844 -20.88 -8.14 -0.36
N ASP A 845 -20.38 -6.98 0.07
CA ASP A 845 -19.23 -6.80 0.95
C ASP A 845 -19.32 -7.57 2.29
N ASP A 846 -20.52 -7.66 2.87
CA ASP A 846 -20.80 -8.40 4.12
C ASP A 846 -21.07 -9.90 3.89
N GLY A 847 -20.90 -10.39 2.66
CA GLY A 847 -21.02 -11.80 2.28
C GLY A 847 -21.84 -12.03 1.02
N ARG A 848 -21.75 -13.25 0.45
CA ARG A 848 -22.40 -13.56 -0.84
C ARG A 848 -23.92 -13.38 -0.79
N LEU A 849 -24.43 -12.48 -1.63
CA LEU A 849 -25.85 -12.28 -1.87
C LEU A 849 -26.53 -13.60 -2.30
N ARG A 850 -27.72 -13.85 -1.77
CA ARG A 850 -28.53 -15.03 -2.08
C ARG A 850 -29.89 -14.66 -2.64
N SER A 851 -30.44 -15.50 -3.50
CA SER A 851 -31.83 -15.42 -3.96
C SER A 851 -32.80 -15.84 -2.85
N LEU A 852 -34.10 -15.67 -3.10
CA LEU A 852 -35.14 -16.24 -2.24
C LEU A 852 -35.07 -17.77 -2.13
N SER A 853 -34.65 -18.45 -3.19
CA SER A 853 -34.46 -19.92 -3.21
C SER A 853 -33.17 -20.38 -2.52
N GLY A 854 -32.35 -19.46 -1.99
CA GLY A 854 -31.08 -19.75 -1.32
C GLY A 854 -29.88 -19.91 -2.27
N GLU A 855 -30.08 -19.76 -3.58
CA GLU A 855 -28.99 -19.75 -4.56
C GLU A 855 -28.08 -18.56 -4.31
N ALA A 856 -26.77 -18.81 -4.20
CA ALA A 856 -25.80 -17.73 -4.05
C ALA A 856 -25.46 -17.11 -5.42
N ALA A 857 -25.26 -15.80 -5.44
CA ALA A 857 -24.62 -15.13 -6.55
C ALA A 857 -23.25 -15.78 -6.86
N MET A 858 -22.97 -15.95 -8.15
CA MET A 858 -21.75 -16.63 -8.60
C MET A 858 -20.50 -15.79 -8.32
N ARG A 859 -20.64 -14.47 -8.38
CA ARG A 859 -19.63 -13.45 -8.20
C ARG A 859 -20.31 -12.18 -7.71
N ASP A 860 -19.53 -11.30 -7.11
CA ASP A 860 -20.00 -9.96 -6.79
C ASP A 860 -20.09 -9.11 -8.05
N ILE A 861 -21.18 -8.36 -8.17
CA ILE A 861 -21.49 -7.54 -9.34
C ILE A 861 -22.12 -6.21 -8.97
N VAL A 862 -22.40 -5.95 -7.69
CA VAL A 862 -23.01 -4.71 -7.24
C VAL A 862 -21.91 -3.87 -6.61
N GLN A 863 -21.94 -2.56 -6.86
CA GLN A 863 -21.22 -1.58 -6.07
C GLN A 863 -22.24 -0.54 -5.58
N PHE A 864 -22.34 -0.32 -4.27
CA PHE A 864 -23.14 0.77 -3.72
C PHE A 864 -22.26 1.92 -3.21
N VAL A 865 -22.65 3.15 -3.56
CA VAL A 865 -21.98 4.37 -3.08
C VAL A 865 -23.01 5.45 -2.71
N PRO A 866 -23.08 5.88 -1.44
CA PRO A 866 -23.98 6.96 -1.04
C PRO A 866 -23.39 8.33 -1.39
N PHE A 867 -24.03 9.07 -2.29
CA PHE A 867 -23.62 10.40 -2.78
C PHE A 867 -23.38 11.40 -1.65
N ARG A 868 -24.10 11.28 -0.53
CA ARG A 868 -23.92 12.14 0.65
C ARG A 868 -22.51 12.15 1.22
N GLN A 869 -21.72 11.11 1.00
CA GLN A 869 -20.30 11.07 1.40
C GLN A 869 -19.41 11.97 0.52
N PHE A 870 -19.93 12.45 -0.62
CA PHE A 870 -19.18 13.17 -1.65
C PHE A 870 -19.71 14.58 -1.94
N LYS A 871 -20.70 15.09 -1.17
CA LYS A 871 -21.28 16.43 -1.40
C LYS A 871 -20.25 17.57 -1.36
N ASN A 872 -19.19 17.39 -0.57
CA ASN A 872 -18.08 18.34 -0.45
C ASN A 872 -16.78 17.79 -1.05
N ALA A 873 -16.84 16.62 -1.69
CA ALA A 873 -15.68 15.97 -2.29
C ALA A 873 -15.58 16.36 -3.78
N PRO A 874 -14.40 16.15 -4.38
CA PRO A 874 -14.25 16.33 -5.81
C PRO A 874 -15.15 15.40 -6.60
N SER A 875 -15.71 15.87 -7.72
CA SER A 875 -16.55 15.03 -8.60
C SER A 875 -15.82 13.78 -9.08
N GLN A 876 -14.48 13.82 -9.13
CA GLN A 876 -13.66 12.65 -9.43
C GLN A 876 -13.62 11.62 -8.28
N ALA A 877 -13.78 12.03 -7.03
CA ALA A 877 -13.77 11.14 -5.87
C ALA A 877 -14.99 10.20 -5.86
N LEU A 878 -16.17 10.72 -6.24
CA LEU A 878 -17.35 9.86 -6.43
C LEU A 878 -17.09 8.85 -7.54
N ALA A 879 -16.53 9.28 -8.67
CA ALA A 879 -16.23 8.40 -9.79
C ALA A 879 -15.20 7.31 -9.43
N GLN A 880 -14.15 7.67 -8.68
CA GLN A 880 -13.15 6.72 -8.19
C GLN A 880 -13.76 5.68 -7.26
N SER A 881 -14.58 6.10 -6.29
CA SER A 881 -15.25 5.16 -5.37
C SER A 881 -16.24 4.26 -6.10
N VAL A 882 -16.96 4.80 -7.07
CA VAL A 882 -17.97 4.07 -7.85
C VAL A 882 -17.36 3.05 -8.82
N LEU A 883 -16.19 3.36 -9.41
CA LEU A 883 -15.57 2.54 -10.45
C LEU A 883 -14.43 1.66 -9.92
N ALA A 884 -14.10 1.73 -8.63
CA ALA A 884 -12.94 1.05 -8.04
C ALA A 884 -12.90 -0.46 -8.32
N GLU A 885 -14.04 -1.13 -8.22
CA GLU A 885 -14.12 -2.59 -8.38
C GLU A 885 -14.31 -3.06 -9.82
N LEU A 886 -14.79 -2.17 -10.70
CA LEU A 886 -15.19 -2.52 -12.05
C LEU A 886 -14.07 -3.22 -12.86
N PRO A 887 -12.79 -2.76 -12.85
CA PRO A 887 -11.73 -3.45 -13.57
C PRO A 887 -11.53 -4.91 -13.14
N GLN A 888 -11.62 -5.16 -11.83
CA GLN A 888 -11.49 -6.52 -11.28
C GLN A 888 -12.70 -7.37 -11.63
N GLN A 889 -13.93 -6.83 -11.54
CA GLN A 889 -15.16 -7.53 -11.89
C GLN A 889 -15.17 -7.95 -13.38
N VAL A 890 -14.65 -7.09 -14.27
CA VAL A 890 -14.50 -7.37 -15.72
C VAL A 890 -13.47 -8.46 -15.97
N ALA A 891 -12.24 -8.29 -15.49
CA ALA A 891 -11.15 -9.24 -15.73
C ALA A 891 -11.45 -10.62 -15.11
N SER A 892 -12.04 -10.64 -13.91
CA SER A 892 -12.42 -11.88 -13.22
C SER A 892 -13.51 -12.63 -13.97
N PHE A 893 -14.51 -11.93 -14.53
CA PHE A 893 -15.55 -12.57 -15.34
C PHE A 893 -14.96 -13.24 -16.58
N PHE A 894 -14.21 -12.50 -17.42
CA PHE A 894 -13.68 -13.08 -18.65
C PHE A 894 -12.68 -14.20 -18.37
N SER A 895 -11.88 -14.10 -17.31
CA SER A 895 -10.99 -15.17 -16.85
C SER A 895 -11.78 -16.42 -16.42
N LEU A 896 -12.83 -16.26 -15.62
CA LEU A 896 -13.70 -17.35 -15.16
C LEU A 896 -14.34 -18.11 -16.33
N PHE A 897 -14.76 -17.39 -17.37
CA PHE A 897 -15.37 -17.95 -18.57
C PHE A 897 -14.37 -18.28 -19.68
N LYS A 898 -13.06 -18.10 -19.44
CA LYS A 898 -11.97 -18.37 -20.39
C LYS A 898 -12.12 -17.64 -21.73
N LEU A 899 -12.70 -16.44 -21.70
CA LEU A 899 -12.86 -15.58 -22.87
C LEU A 899 -11.57 -14.78 -23.07
N LYS A 900 -11.10 -14.74 -24.32
CA LYS A 900 -9.93 -13.95 -24.74
C LYS A 900 -10.37 -12.58 -25.27
N PRO A 901 -9.52 -11.54 -25.18
CA PRO A 901 -9.78 -10.29 -25.88
C PRO A 901 -10.02 -10.54 -27.39
N PRO A 902 -10.89 -9.75 -28.06
CA PRO A 902 -11.16 -9.89 -29.50
C PRO A 902 -9.89 -9.86 -30.35
N HIS A 903 -8.96 -8.98 -30.00
CA HIS A 903 -7.62 -8.88 -30.54
C HIS A 903 -6.63 -9.04 -29.40
N ASP A 904 -5.60 -9.88 -29.57
CA ASP A 904 -4.57 -10.00 -28.56
C ASP A 904 -3.57 -8.83 -28.73
N PRO A 905 -3.54 -7.83 -27.83
CA PRO A 905 -2.67 -6.66 -27.99
C PRO A 905 -1.18 -7.02 -27.90
N ASN A 906 -0.88 -8.22 -27.40
CA ASN A 906 0.47 -8.76 -27.23
C ASN A 906 0.71 -9.97 -28.15
N ALA A 907 -0.03 -10.09 -29.26
CA ALA A 907 0.29 -11.05 -30.33
C ALA A 907 1.38 -10.45 -31.24
N SER A 908 2.62 -10.65 -30.82
CA SER A 908 3.83 -10.47 -31.65
C SER A 908 4.68 -11.72 -31.55
#